data_AF-A0A817IDQ1-F1
#
_entry.id   AF-A0A817IDQ1-F1
#
_cell.length_a   1.000
_cell.length_b   1.000
_cell.length_c   1.000
_cell.angle_alpha   90.00
_cell.angle_beta   90.00
_cell.angle_gamma   90.00
#
_symmetry.space_group_name_H-M   'P 1'
#
loop_
_entity.id
_entity.type
_entity.pdbx_description
1 polymer ?
#
loop_
_entity_poly.entity_id
_entity_poly.type
_entity_poly.pdbx_seq_one_letter_code
_entity_poly.pdbx_strand_id
1 'polypeptide(L)'
;MSAIARALIRDPKILLLDEATSALDNESEKIVQDALDRAAEGRTTLVIAHRLSTIRNADKIVVMHKGNVVEEGDHESLMQARGTYFALVEQQNLRKAEEEEQFNFEQRERNGSIVTKQTEEIQLDMGRKRGSTMVSLTSAISALYSQKKNSLTNEDALEEENDSEEKKPNVALQMLIMNKPELTFIVFGCIACTCNGGIQPAFGVILSKITAVFQECDKEYQKHQVLLYILLFIGLGILILIMTFLQSFLFACSGEALTKRLRSKTFHAILRQEIAYFDNPDNNTGALCTRLATEASAVQGASGVRIGLMLQNIAALGTGIIISFVFAWQLTLLIFAFIPFMIAGGFLQNRLMTGFASKDKKAMEDAGKVTVESIQNIRTVVQLTKEDYFYEQYCSLLEIPYRSSIKRANLFGLFFSLSNSVMYFTLAALFRLGAYLVQHDKLTFEALLLCFNCIVFGAQSVGQTASMAPDYSKAVQAAEKILELLGRKPSIDNGSSDGDEIPNLSGDLEFVNVHFIYPNRPESIILKDFTLKIRAGQQVALVVSHSHVIETIHAIALPLGASLSLMIMFFFFDSLQTVFIICTAILSTMGFAYLLTPCCQMILRPCSDNTKISFGIFGRYTLSEIAAFSLSISLVFIWIITGHWLFMDAIAIGLCISFIALVRLPNLKVSALLLIGLVIYDVFWVYFSHYIFATNVMVRVATKEAENPLTTIAKRLNFNRYHAPKLSLPGKIVFPSMQQQGRFSLLGLGDIIMPGLVLCFVLRFESRKRLNNLHNNDPLSFINRLTYFQCCLFGYCAGLLAATISSEIFKCAQPALLFLVPFTLIPLLLIAHLKGDLNSMWSDPFAENNENSSSSCKLLNV
;
A
#
# COMPACT_ATOMS: atom_id res chain seq x y z
N MET A 1 14.52 -12.35 32.06
CA MET A 1 15.65 -12.02 32.98
C MET A 1 16.05 -10.55 33.01
N SER A 2 16.46 -9.91 31.91
CA SER A 2 16.89 -8.48 31.93
C SER A 2 15.84 -7.52 32.51
N ALA A 3 14.55 -7.76 32.25
CA ALA A 3 13.46 -6.97 32.84
C ALA A 3 13.36 -7.13 34.37
N ILE A 4 13.57 -8.35 34.89
CA ILE A 4 13.57 -8.65 36.34
C ILE A 4 14.72 -7.92 37.01
N ALA A 5 15.93 -7.99 36.43
CA ALA A 5 17.08 -7.25 36.94
C ALA A 5 16.81 -5.73 36.97
N ARG A 6 16.21 -5.17 35.92
CA ARG A 6 15.80 -3.75 35.87
C ARG A 6 14.81 -3.38 36.96
N ALA A 7 13.83 -4.24 37.24
CA ALA A 7 12.88 -4.02 38.33
C ALA A 7 13.56 -4.07 39.71
N LEU A 8 14.45 -5.04 39.92
CA LEU A 8 15.16 -5.26 41.20
C LEU A 8 16.19 -4.18 41.52
N ILE A 9 16.83 -3.56 40.51
CA ILE A 9 17.76 -2.44 40.72
C ILE A 9 17.10 -1.27 41.47
N ARG A 10 15.78 -1.11 41.35
CA ARG A 10 15.02 -0.06 42.04
C ARG A 10 14.69 -0.39 43.51
N ASP A 11 14.98 -1.60 43.97
CA ASP A 11 14.56 -2.18 45.25
C ASP A 11 13.10 -1.83 45.64
N PRO A 12 12.11 -2.23 44.82
CA PRO A 12 10.73 -1.83 45.02
C PRO A 12 10.13 -2.50 46.26
N LYS A 13 9.26 -1.77 46.97
CA LYS A 13 8.46 -2.34 48.08
C LYS A 13 7.25 -3.14 47.59
N ILE A 14 6.74 -2.80 46.42
CA ILE A 14 5.61 -3.46 45.76
C ILE A 14 6.11 -3.96 44.40
N LEU A 15 5.97 -5.26 44.16
CA LEU A 15 6.33 -5.92 42.91
C LEU A 15 5.05 -6.33 42.17
N LEU A 16 4.93 -5.91 40.91
CA LEU A 16 3.80 -6.27 40.05
C LEU A 16 4.31 -7.19 38.94
N LEU A 17 3.77 -8.41 38.87
CA LEU A 17 4.13 -9.43 37.87
C LEU A 17 2.90 -9.73 37.02
N ASP A 18 2.81 -9.11 35.86
CA ASP A 18 1.71 -9.29 34.91
C ASP A 18 2.10 -10.28 33.81
N GLU A 19 1.55 -11.50 33.90
CA GLU A 19 1.79 -12.62 32.97
C GLU A 19 3.27 -12.89 32.66
N ALA A 20 4.15 -12.74 33.65
CA ALA A 20 5.61 -12.76 33.47
C ALA A 20 6.19 -14.05 32.84
N THR A 21 5.42 -15.15 32.81
CA THR A 21 5.81 -16.48 32.31
C THR A 21 5.00 -16.96 31.10
N SER A 22 4.05 -16.17 30.57
CA SER A 22 3.09 -16.67 29.56
C SER A 22 3.74 -16.98 28.20
N ALA A 23 4.70 -16.15 27.76
CA ALA A 23 5.37 -16.28 26.46
C ALA A 23 6.71 -17.04 26.48
N LEU A 24 7.02 -17.76 27.56
CA LEU A 24 8.25 -18.54 27.71
C LEU A 24 8.05 -20.03 27.41
N ASP A 25 9.07 -20.65 26.84
CA ASP A 25 9.23 -22.11 26.74
C ASP A 25 9.38 -22.76 28.12
N ASN A 26 9.03 -24.04 28.24
CA ASN A 26 8.98 -24.73 29.54
C ASN A 26 10.34 -24.81 30.27
N GLU A 27 11.45 -24.91 29.54
CA GLU A 27 12.79 -24.90 30.16
C GLU A 27 13.14 -23.52 30.71
N SER A 28 12.97 -22.47 29.91
CA SER A 28 13.25 -21.09 30.35
C SER A 28 12.28 -20.61 31.42
N GLU A 29 11.03 -21.08 31.42
CA GLU A 29 10.04 -20.77 32.44
C GLU A 29 10.55 -21.12 33.83
N LYS A 30 11.06 -22.34 34.02
CA LYS A 30 11.51 -22.82 35.33
C LYS A 30 12.61 -21.92 35.91
N ILE A 31 13.58 -21.55 35.07
CA ILE A 31 14.70 -20.69 35.46
C ILE A 31 14.20 -19.27 35.79
N VAL A 32 13.25 -18.74 35.02
CA VAL A 32 12.65 -17.43 35.26
C VAL A 32 11.79 -17.45 36.53
N GLN A 33 11.05 -18.52 36.79
CA GLN A 33 10.24 -18.69 37.99
C GLN A 33 11.11 -18.68 39.25
N ASP A 34 12.21 -19.45 39.27
CA ASP A 34 13.18 -19.44 40.37
C ASP A 34 13.77 -18.03 40.63
N ALA A 35 13.89 -17.21 39.59
CA ALA A 35 14.34 -15.83 39.72
C ALA A 35 13.23 -14.90 40.23
N LEU A 36 11.97 -15.13 39.85
CA LEU A 36 10.81 -14.38 40.33
C LEU A 36 10.50 -14.67 41.80
N ASP A 37 10.62 -15.93 42.22
CA ASP A 37 10.39 -16.33 43.61
C ASP A 37 11.42 -15.67 44.53
N ARG A 38 12.71 -15.70 44.14
CA ARG A 38 13.78 -14.96 44.85
C ARG A 38 13.58 -13.44 44.82
N ALA A 39 13.01 -12.91 43.74
CA ALA A 39 12.70 -11.48 43.63
C ALA A 39 11.55 -11.07 44.56
N ALA A 40 10.58 -11.96 44.78
CA ALA A 40 9.40 -11.73 45.61
C ALA A 40 9.69 -11.76 47.11
N GLU A 41 10.74 -12.47 47.55
CA GLU A 41 11.15 -12.54 48.96
C GLU A 41 11.29 -11.14 49.59
N GLY A 42 10.54 -10.91 50.68
CA GLY A 42 10.57 -9.66 51.43
C GLY A 42 9.82 -8.48 50.79
N ARG A 43 9.03 -8.70 49.74
CA ARG A 43 8.27 -7.66 49.00
C ARG A 43 6.80 -8.02 48.87
N THR A 44 5.93 -7.02 48.88
CA THR A 44 4.51 -7.24 48.56
C THR A 44 4.40 -7.51 47.06
N THR A 45 4.05 -8.73 46.68
CA THR A 45 4.04 -9.14 45.27
C THR A 45 2.60 -9.42 44.81
N LEU A 46 2.15 -8.70 43.77
CA LEU A 46 0.90 -8.97 43.08
C LEU A 46 1.22 -9.68 41.77
N VAL A 47 0.79 -10.93 41.64
CA VAL A 47 1.01 -11.75 40.45
C VAL A 47 -0.31 -11.98 39.73
N ILE A 48 -0.35 -11.61 38.45
CA ILE A 48 -1.40 -12.00 37.51
C ILE A 48 -0.80 -13.12 36.67
N ALA A 49 -1.21 -14.35 36.92
CA ALA A 49 -0.66 -15.52 36.24
C ALA A 49 -1.76 -16.33 35.57
N HIS A 50 -1.44 -16.84 34.38
CA HIS A 50 -2.20 -17.91 33.75
C HIS A 50 -1.64 -19.29 34.12
N ARG A 51 -0.35 -19.43 34.48
CA ARG A 51 0.26 -20.75 34.74
C ARG A 51 0.03 -21.23 36.18
N LEU A 52 -0.38 -22.50 36.31
CA LEU A 52 -0.69 -23.13 37.61
C LEU A 52 0.50 -23.15 38.59
N SER A 53 1.71 -23.32 38.08
CA SER A 53 2.98 -23.35 38.83
C SER A 53 3.15 -22.08 39.66
N THR A 54 2.88 -20.93 39.05
CA THR A 54 3.00 -19.60 39.67
C THR A 54 1.88 -19.33 40.68
N ILE A 55 0.67 -19.84 40.42
CA ILE A 55 -0.52 -19.59 41.25
C ILE A 55 -0.50 -20.43 42.54
N ARG A 56 -0.03 -21.68 42.46
CA ARG A 56 -0.05 -22.62 43.60
C ARG A 56 0.82 -22.15 44.77
N ASN A 57 1.90 -21.43 44.50
CA ASN A 57 2.85 -20.95 45.51
C ASN A 57 2.44 -19.61 46.14
N ALA A 58 1.29 -19.05 45.77
CA ALA A 58 0.82 -17.77 46.31
C ALA A 58 0.19 -17.94 47.70
N ASP A 59 0.51 -17.02 48.63
CA ASP A 59 -0.07 -17.00 49.99
C ASP A 59 -1.58 -16.77 49.98
N LYS A 60 -2.08 -16.01 48.99
CA LYS A 60 -3.49 -15.68 48.82
C LYS A 60 -3.83 -15.60 47.34
N ILE A 61 -4.85 -16.35 46.93
CA ILE A 61 -5.34 -16.38 45.55
C ILE A 61 -6.67 -15.63 45.52
N VAL A 62 -6.80 -14.71 44.56
CA VAL A 62 -8.01 -13.92 44.32
C VAL A 62 -8.53 -14.23 42.92
N VAL A 63 -9.73 -14.79 42.82
CA VAL A 63 -10.37 -15.11 41.54
C VAL A 63 -11.38 -14.03 41.20
N MET A 64 -11.21 -13.45 40.01
CA MET A 64 -12.10 -12.41 39.51
C MET A 64 -13.00 -12.93 38.40
N HIS A 65 -14.27 -12.55 38.43
CA HIS A 65 -15.22 -12.76 37.33
C HIS A 65 -15.94 -11.45 37.02
N LYS A 66 -15.88 -11.01 35.76
CA LYS A 66 -16.50 -9.76 35.28
C LYS A 66 -16.16 -8.51 36.11
N GLY A 67 -14.91 -8.43 36.61
CA GLY A 67 -14.43 -7.30 37.39
C GLY A 67 -14.74 -7.36 38.90
N ASN A 68 -15.45 -8.38 39.38
CA ASN A 68 -15.72 -8.59 40.80
C ASN A 68 -14.90 -9.76 41.35
N VAL A 69 -14.46 -9.67 42.61
CA VAL A 69 -13.85 -10.80 43.33
C VAL A 69 -14.95 -11.80 43.69
N VAL A 70 -14.81 -13.04 43.23
CA VAL A 70 -15.80 -14.12 43.44
C VAL A 70 -15.33 -15.11 44.49
N GLU A 71 -14.06 -15.46 44.48
CA GLU A 71 -13.44 -16.41 45.39
C GLU A 71 -12.10 -15.86 45.87
N GLU A 72 -11.79 -16.07 47.15
CA GLU A 72 -10.53 -15.69 47.75
C GLU A 72 -10.13 -16.72 48.81
N GLY A 73 -8.88 -17.18 48.78
CA GLY A 73 -8.39 -18.22 49.70
C GLY A 73 -6.99 -18.71 49.34
N ASP A 74 -6.52 -19.72 50.06
CA ASP A 74 -5.32 -20.47 49.68
C ASP A 74 -5.67 -21.56 48.64
N HIS A 75 -4.66 -22.18 48.04
CA HIS A 75 -4.87 -23.19 46.99
C HIS A 75 -5.75 -24.36 47.49
N GLU A 76 -5.52 -24.84 48.71
CA GLU A 76 -6.22 -26.01 49.25
C GLU A 76 -7.69 -25.72 49.56
N SER A 77 -8.00 -24.57 50.18
CA SER A 77 -9.38 -24.14 50.47
C SER A 77 -10.18 -23.93 49.20
N LEU A 78 -9.58 -23.32 48.17
CA LEU A 78 -10.24 -23.08 46.88
C LEU A 78 -10.47 -24.38 46.09
N MET A 79 -9.56 -25.35 46.19
CA MET A 79 -9.74 -26.68 45.58
C MET A 79 -10.86 -27.49 46.29
N GLN A 80 -10.98 -27.37 47.60
CA GLN A 80 -12.06 -28.00 48.37
C GLN A 80 -13.43 -27.36 48.10
N ALA A 81 -13.46 -26.04 47.90
CA ALA A 81 -14.67 -25.29 47.60
C ALA A 81 -15.29 -25.65 46.24
N ARG A 82 -14.54 -26.30 45.33
CA ARG A 82 -14.97 -26.69 43.97
C ARG A 82 -15.64 -25.54 43.19
N GLY A 83 -15.13 -24.34 43.38
CA GLY A 83 -15.61 -23.13 42.73
C GLY A 83 -15.02 -22.89 41.34
N THR A 84 -15.03 -21.64 40.92
CA THR A 84 -14.46 -21.12 39.67
C THR A 84 -12.97 -21.42 39.56
N TYR A 85 -12.22 -21.34 40.67
CA TYR A 85 -10.81 -21.69 40.70
C TYR A 85 -10.57 -23.15 40.30
N PHE A 86 -11.35 -24.07 40.89
CA PHE A 86 -11.23 -25.52 40.65
C PHE A 86 -11.45 -25.87 39.18
N ALA A 87 -12.48 -25.27 38.55
CA ALA A 87 -12.77 -25.50 37.13
C ALA A 87 -11.63 -25.06 36.19
N LEU A 88 -10.93 -23.96 36.53
CA LEU A 88 -9.78 -23.47 35.76
C LEU A 88 -8.56 -24.40 35.90
N VAL A 89 -8.33 -24.93 37.10
CA VAL A 89 -7.24 -25.88 37.38
C VAL A 89 -7.47 -27.20 36.64
N GLU A 90 -8.70 -27.71 36.63
CA GLU A 90 -9.06 -28.95 35.95
C GLU A 90 -8.86 -28.86 34.44
N GLN A 91 -9.28 -27.73 33.82
CA GLN A 91 -9.04 -27.47 32.41
C GLN A 91 -7.55 -27.41 32.03
N GLN A 92 -6.70 -26.86 32.89
CA GLN A 92 -5.25 -26.82 32.64
C GLN A 92 -4.57 -28.18 32.79
N ASN A 93 -4.98 -28.97 33.78
CA ASN A 93 -4.45 -30.31 33.97
C ASN A 93 -4.82 -31.24 32.81
N LEU A 94 -6.03 -31.11 32.24
CA LEU A 94 -6.44 -31.84 31.04
C LEU A 94 -5.55 -31.48 29.84
N ARG A 95 -5.27 -30.19 29.61
CA ARG A 95 -4.34 -29.74 28.56
C ARG A 95 -2.92 -30.27 28.76
N LYS A 96 -2.40 -30.24 29.99
CA LYS A 96 -1.08 -30.83 30.28
C LYS A 96 -1.04 -32.33 30.07
N ALA A 97 -2.11 -33.05 30.40
CA ALA A 97 -2.20 -34.48 30.15
C ALA A 97 -2.20 -34.79 28.64
N GLU A 98 -2.90 -33.99 27.83
CA GLU A 98 -2.89 -34.09 26.37
C GLU A 98 -1.48 -33.79 25.78
N GLU A 99 -0.81 -32.75 26.28
CA GLU A 99 0.56 -32.39 25.87
C GLU A 99 1.61 -33.44 26.29
N GLU A 100 1.50 -34.00 27.50
CA GLU A 100 2.38 -35.05 28.01
C GLU A 100 2.15 -36.40 27.33
N GLU A 101 0.90 -36.73 26.94
CA GLU A 101 0.61 -37.92 26.13
C GLU A 101 1.22 -37.81 24.73
N GLN A 102 1.15 -36.63 24.09
CA GLN A 102 1.82 -36.35 22.82
C GLN A 102 3.35 -36.45 22.93
N PHE A 103 3.94 -35.86 23.99
CA PHE A 103 5.40 -35.92 24.20
C PHE A 103 5.90 -37.34 24.52
N ASN A 104 5.13 -38.13 25.27
CA ASN A 104 5.44 -39.53 25.56
C ASN A 104 5.29 -40.44 24.33
N PHE A 105 4.37 -40.11 23.41
CA PHE A 105 4.26 -40.79 22.12
C PHE A 105 5.51 -40.56 21.25
N GLU A 106 6.01 -39.32 21.19
CA GLU A 106 7.25 -38.98 20.47
C GLU A 106 8.52 -39.60 21.08
N GLN A 107 8.61 -39.75 22.41
CA GLN A 107 9.72 -40.45 23.05
C GLN A 107 9.66 -41.98 22.84
N ARG A 108 8.46 -42.58 22.78
CA ARG A 108 8.29 -44.01 22.49
C ARG A 108 8.76 -44.38 21.09
N GLU A 109 8.56 -43.52 20.09
CA GLU A 109 9.13 -43.73 18.75
C GLU A 109 10.66 -43.58 18.72
N ARG A 110 11.21 -42.62 19.47
CA ARG A 110 12.66 -42.44 19.60
C ARG A 110 13.33 -43.67 20.22
N ASN A 111 12.74 -44.26 21.26
CA ASN A 111 13.28 -45.46 21.92
C ASN A 111 13.01 -46.75 21.14
N GLY A 112 11.93 -46.81 20.33
CA GLY A 112 11.66 -47.91 19.41
C GLY A 112 12.71 -48.07 18.30
N SER A 113 13.42 -46.98 17.95
CA SER A 113 14.49 -46.99 16.95
C SER A 113 15.82 -47.58 17.44
N ILE A 114 15.98 -47.83 18.75
CA ILE A 114 17.22 -48.33 19.36
C ILE A 114 17.29 -49.87 19.34
N VAL A 115 16.14 -50.56 19.39
CA VAL A 115 16.10 -52.03 19.49
C VAL A 115 16.34 -52.72 18.14
N THR A 116 16.11 -52.05 17.02
CA THR A 116 16.26 -52.65 15.67
C THR A 116 17.68 -52.57 15.10
N LYS A 117 18.62 -51.91 15.79
CA LYS A 117 20.02 -51.74 15.31
C LYS A 117 21.02 -52.76 15.84
N GLN A 118 20.62 -53.72 16.69
CA GLN A 118 21.56 -54.67 17.31
C GLN A 118 21.60 -56.08 16.68
N THR A 119 20.81 -56.39 15.65
CA THR A 119 20.72 -57.77 15.13
C THR A 119 21.39 -58.03 13.78
N GLU A 120 21.99 -57.03 13.14
CA GLU A 120 22.66 -57.22 11.84
C GLU A 120 24.03 -56.55 11.79
N GLU A 121 25.00 -57.01 12.59
CA GLU A 121 26.43 -56.81 12.32
C GLU A 121 27.32 -57.73 13.16
N ILE A 122 27.15 -59.05 13.02
CA ILE A 122 28.23 -59.99 13.36
C ILE A 122 28.30 -61.03 12.25
N GLN A 123 29.43 -61.03 11.54
CA GLN A 123 30.04 -62.08 10.72
C GLN A 123 30.36 -61.67 9.27
N LEU A 124 31.68 -61.55 9.05
CA LEU A 124 32.48 -61.78 7.84
C LEU A 124 32.89 -60.55 7.01
N ASP A 125 34.00 -59.93 7.44
CA ASP A 125 35.09 -59.66 6.51
C ASP A 125 36.44 -60.10 7.11
N MET A 126 37.15 -60.97 6.39
CA MET A 126 38.54 -61.37 6.62
C MET A 126 39.21 -61.43 5.25
N GLY A 127 39.86 -60.34 4.82
CA GLY A 127 40.63 -60.40 3.58
C GLY A 127 41.14 -59.13 2.93
N ARG A 128 42.13 -58.47 3.55
CA ARG A 128 43.36 -57.97 2.86
C ARG A 128 43.29 -56.67 2.01
N LYS A 129 43.65 -55.56 2.68
CA LYS A 129 44.51 -54.41 2.28
C LYS A 129 44.68 -54.04 0.79
N ARG A 130 44.28 -52.80 0.44
CA ARG A 130 45.16 -51.70 -0.01
C ARG A 130 44.43 -50.35 0.08
N GLY A 131 45.11 -49.36 0.66
CA GLY A 131 44.53 -48.09 1.07
C GLY A 131 44.55 -46.97 0.02
N SER A 132 44.14 -45.80 0.52
CA SER A 132 44.04 -44.45 -0.08
C SER A 132 42.84 -44.21 -1.00
N THR A 133 41.79 -43.55 -0.48
CA THR A 133 41.09 -42.35 -1.02
C THR A 133 39.91 -41.99 -0.09
N MET A 134 40.16 -41.60 1.16
CA MET A 134 39.08 -41.10 2.03
C MET A 134 39.58 -40.09 3.09
N VAL A 135 40.45 -39.16 2.68
CA VAL A 135 40.89 -38.01 3.51
C VAL A 135 40.76 -36.67 2.77
N SER A 136 40.17 -36.65 1.56
CA SER A 136 40.20 -35.44 0.70
C SER A 136 39.01 -34.48 0.84
N LEU A 137 37.87 -34.90 1.40
CA LEU A 137 36.65 -34.06 1.42
C LEU A 137 36.55 -33.20 2.69
N THR A 138 36.94 -33.75 3.85
CA THR A 138 36.93 -33.01 5.13
C THR A 138 38.05 -31.97 5.20
N SER A 139 39.19 -32.22 4.56
CA SER A 139 40.27 -31.22 4.41
C SER A 139 39.91 -30.13 3.40
N ALA A 140 39.18 -30.44 2.32
CA ALA A 140 38.72 -29.44 1.36
C ALA A 140 37.65 -28.51 1.96
N ILE A 141 36.71 -29.05 2.74
CA ILE A 141 35.65 -28.24 3.37
C ILE A 141 36.21 -27.41 4.52
N SER A 142 37.17 -27.93 5.30
CA SER A 142 37.87 -27.14 6.33
C SER A 142 38.86 -26.12 5.75
N ALA A 143 39.49 -26.40 4.60
CA ALA A 143 40.28 -25.42 3.87
C ALA A 143 39.39 -24.26 3.37
N LEU A 144 38.22 -24.56 2.78
CA LEU A 144 37.25 -23.56 2.34
C LEU A 144 36.67 -22.73 3.50
N TYR A 145 36.46 -23.35 4.68
CA TYR A 145 36.03 -22.64 5.89
C TYR A 145 37.17 -21.82 6.54
N SER A 146 38.42 -22.27 6.47
CA SER A 146 39.58 -21.52 7.00
C SER A 146 39.92 -20.31 6.13
N GLN A 147 39.72 -20.41 4.81
CA GLN A 147 40.02 -19.35 3.86
C GLN A 147 39.03 -18.16 3.98
N LYS A 148 37.79 -18.43 4.42
CA LYS A 148 36.77 -17.40 4.69
C LYS A 148 36.85 -16.78 6.10
N LYS A 149 37.64 -17.39 7.01
CA LYS A 149 37.84 -16.88 8.38
C LYS A 149 39.11 -16.03 8.53
N ASN A 150 40.10 -16.21 7.65
CA ASN A 150 41.28 -15.35 7.56
C ASN A 150 41.02 -14.01 6.84
N SER A 151 39.84 -13.81 6.24
CA SER A 151 39.43 -12.55 5.62
C SER A 151 38.75 -11.56 6.60
N LEU A 152 38.76 -11.84 7.91
CA LEU A 152 38.08 -11.04 8.95
C LEU A 152 39.02 -10.51 10.04
N THR A 153 40.35 -10.55 9.84
CA THR A 153 41.33 -10.09 10.85
C THR A 153 42.50 -9.26 10.30
N ASN A 154 42.29 -8.54 9.19
CA ASN A 154 43.22 -7.50 8.71
C ASN A 154 42.44 -6.22 8.43
N GLU A 155 42.17 -5.43 9.47
CA GLU A 155 41.46 -4.14 9.38
C GLU A 155 42.36 -2.93 9.08
N ASP A 156 43.68 -3.08 8.90
CA ASP A 156 44.59 -1.92 8.74
C ASP A 156 45.51 -1.95 7.50
N ALA A 157 45.16 -2.63 6.41
CA ALA A 157 46.03 -2.70 5.22
C ALA A 157 45.34 -2.78 3.84
N LEU A 158 44.12 -2.25 3.68
CA LEU A 158 43.41 -2.19 2.39
C LEU A 158 42.75 -0.82 2.19
N GLU A 159 43.56 0.24 2.01
CA GLU A 159 43.09 1.51 1.43
C GLU A 159 43.61 1.77 0.00
N GLU A 160 44.41 0.87 -0.59
CA GLU A 160 44.95 1.09 -1.94
C GLU A 160 45.02 -0.21 -2.77
N GLU A 161 43.89 -0.84 -3.07
CA GLU A 161 43.78 -1.69 -4.26
C GLU A 161 42.51 -1.35 -5.05
N ASN A 162 42.77 -0.59 -6.11
CA ASN A 162 41.88 -0.07 -7.15
C ASN A 162 40.59 -0.87 -7.41
N ASP A 163 39.48 -0.16 -7.25
CA ASP A 163 38.25 -0.33 -8.02
C ASP A 163 38.60 -0.57 -9.50
N SER A 164 38.48 -1.81 -9.96
CA SER A 164 38.13 -2.04 -11.36
C SER A 164 36.67 -1.64 -11.52
N GLU A 165 36.43 -0.33 -11.67
CA GLU A 165 35.19 0.18 -12.24
C GLU A 165 34.99 -0.51 -13.61
N GLU A 166 34.15 -1.54 -13.66
CA GLU A 166 33.38 -1.77 -14.88
C GLU A 166 32.68 -0.45 -15.16
N LYS A 167 33.17 0.31 -16.14
CA LYS A 167 32.60 1.59 -16.55
C LYS A 167 31.12 1.40 -16.79
N LYS A 168 30.28 1.75 -15.81
CA LYS A 168 28.83 1.84 -15.97
C LYS A 168 28.61 2.69 -17.22
N PRO A 169 27.90 2.19 -18.25
CA PRO A 169 27.73 2.92 -19.49
C PRO A 169 27.11 4.28 -19.19
N ASN A 170 27.50 5.32 -19.94
CA ASN A 170 26.99 6.67 -19.77
C ASN A 170 25.45 6.67 -19.77
N VAL A 171 24.86 6.76 -18.57
CA VAL A 171 23.42 6.65 -18.31
C VAL A 171 22.65 7.71 -19.12
N ALA A 172 23.23 8.91 -19.25
CA ALA A 172 22.70 10.00 -20.07
C ALA A 172 22.59 9.64 -21.57
N LEU A 173 23.59 8.94 -22.13
CA LEU A 173 23.58 8.54 -23.53
C LEU A 173 22.52 7.45 -23.78
N GLN A 174 22.40 6.50 -22.87
CA GLN A 174 21.39 5.45 -22.96
C GLN A 174 19.97 6.00 -22.85
N MET A 175 19.73 6.99 -21.97
CA MET A 175 18.44 7.69 -21.91
C MET A 175 18.08 8.38 -23.22
N LEU A 176 19.05 9.06 -23.86
CA LEU A 176 18.85 9.66 -25.19
C LEU A 176 18.55 8.60 -26.26
N ILE A 177 19.20 7.44 -26.20
CA ILE A 177 18.94 6.32 -27.11
C ILE A 177 17.50 5.77 -26.91
N MET A 178 16.99 5.75 -25.69
CA MET A 178 15.60 5.32 -25.42
C MET A 178 14.54 6.31 -25.93
N ASN A 179 14.94 7.56 -26.18
CA ASN A 179 14.09 8.64 -26.69
C ASN A 179 14.18 8.81 -28.23
N LYS A 180 14.76 7.84 -28.94
CA LYS A 180 14.90 7.83 -30.41
C LYS A 180 13.60 8.09 -31.21
N PRO A 181 12.44 7.52 -30.88
CA PRO A 181 11.26 7.72 -31.73
C PRO A 181 10.65 9.13 -31.58
N GLU A 182 10.99 9.87 -30.53
CA GLU A 182 10.60 11.28 -30.32
C GLU A 182 11.65 12.27 -30.84
N LEU A 183 12.68 11.81 -31.57
CA LEU A 183 13.81 12.64 -32.02
C LEU A 183 13.37 13.88 -32.81
N THR A 184 12.32 13.77 -33.63
CA THR A 184 11.76 14.91 -34.37
C THR A 184 11.32 16.04 -33.44
N PHE A 185 10.63 15.72 -32.33
CA PHE A 185 10.21 16.72 -31.35
C PHE A 185 11.39 17.35 -30.62
N ILE A 186 12.41 16.56 -30.30
CA ILE A 186 13.64 17.06 -29.66
C ILE A 186 14.39 18.01 -30.59
N VAL A 187 14.54 17.67 -31.88
CA VAL A 187 15.25 18.52 -32.85
C VAL A 187 14.55 19.87 -33.03
N PHE A 188 13.23 19.87 -33.26
CA PHE A 188 12.47 21.11 -33.35
C PHE A 188 12.48 21.89 -32.02
N GLY A 189 12.47 21.18 -30.89
CA GLY A 189 12.61 21.76 -29.56
C GLY A 189 13.96 22.46 -29.38
N CYS A 190 15.06 21.84 -29.79
CA CYS A 190 16.41 22.42 -29.72
C CYS A 190 16.54 23.67 -30.59
N ILE A 191 15.94 23.68 -31.79
CA ILE A 191 15.88 24.87 -32.65
C ILE A 191 15.13 25.99 -31.94
N ALA A 192 13.94 25.70 -31.38
CA ALA A 192 13.15 26.67 -30.62
C ALA A 192 13.92 27.22 -29.39
N CYS A 193 14.62 26.36 -28.64
CA CYS A 193 15.46 26.77 -27.50
C CYS A 193 16.59 27.70 -27.91
N THR A 194 17.26 27.37 -29.03
CA THR A 194 18.40 28.16 -29.53
C THR A 194 17.93 29.53 -29.98
N CYS A 195 16.81 29.59 -30.71
CA CYS A 195 16.15 30.84 -31.07
C CYS A 195 15.76 31.63 -29.82
N ASN A 196 15.12 31.00 -28.83
CA ASN A 196 14.70 31.65 -27.60
C ASN A 196 15.89 32.19 -26.77
N GLY A 197 17.01 31.45 -26.75
CA GLY A 197 18.24 31.87 -26.11
C GLY A 197 18.83 33.12 -26.75
N GLY A 198 18.83 33.20 -28.08
CA GLY A 198 19.30 34.37 -28.83
C GLY A 198 18.46 35.63 -28.65
N ILE A 199 17.20 35.50 -28.20
CA ILE A 199 16.33 36.66 -28.00
C ILE A 199 16.79 37.52 -26.80
N GLN A 200 17.33 36.93 -25.73
CA GLN A 200 17.80 37.70 -24.56
C GLN A 200 18.94 38.67 -24.92
N PRO A 201 20.00 38.27 -25.64
CA PRO A 201 21.00 39.22 -26.14
C PRO A 201 20.44 40.19 -27.19
N ALA A 202 19.52 39.76 -28.06
CA ALA A 202 18.89 40.65 -29.03
C ALA A 202 18.10 41.78 -28.35
N PHE A 203 17.41 41.48 -27.25
CA PHE A 203 16.80 42.48 -26.37
C PHE A 203 17.84 43.48 -25.85
N GLY A 204 19.00 43.00 -25.38
CA GLY A 204 20.09 43.85 -24.93
C GLY A 204 20.64 44.78 -26.00
N VAL A 205 20.77 44.28 -27.24
CA VAL A 205 21.21 45.08 -28.41
C VAL A 205 20.21 46.18 -28.73
N ILE A 206 18.91 45.86 -28.85
CA ILE A 206 17.88 46.86 -29.16
C ILE A 206 17.80 47.90 -28.04
N LEU A 207 17.87 47.49 -26.78
CA LEU A 207 17.87 48.41 -25.65
C LEU A 207 19.05 49.39 -25.72
N SER A 208 20.25 48.90 -26.03
CA SER A 208 21.44 49.75 -26.18
C SER A 208 21.31 50.75 -27.35
N LYS A 209 20.74 50.31 -28.48
CA LYS A 209 20.49 51.15 -29.66
C LYS A 209 19.46 52.24 -29.39
N ILE A 210 18.38 51.92 -28.65
CA ILE A 210 17.41 52.93 -28.22
C ILE A 210 18.08 54.00 -27.35
N THR A 211 18.89 53.59 -26.36
CA THR A 211 19.58 54.54 -25.48
C THR A 211 20.54 55.43 -26.27
N ALA A 212 21.21 54.91 -27.30
CA ALA A 212 22.06 55.70 -28.18
C ALA A 212 21.27 56.71 -29.03
N VAL A 213 20.10 56.34 -29.56
CA VAL A 213 19.24 57.27 -30.33
C VAL A 213 18.75 58.46 -29.49
N PHE A 214 18.62 58.31 -28.17
CA PHE A 214 18.32 59.44 -27.28
C PHE A 214 19.46 60.45 -27.13
N GLN A 215 20.66 60.13 -27.60
CA GLN A 215 21.80 61.05 -27.62
C GLN A 215 21.84 61.92 -28.89
N GLU A 216 21.07 61.57 -29.92
CA GLU A 216 21.02 62.32 -31.18
C GLU A 216 20.24 63.63 -31.01
N CYS A 217 20.73 64.72 -31.61
CA CYS A 217 20.13 66.06 -31.43
C CYS A 217 18.90 66.31 -32.34
N ASP A 218 18.71 65.52 -33.40
CA ASP A 218 17.61 65.68 -34.34
C ASP A 218 16.32 64.97 -33.87
N LYS A 219 15.30 65.77 -33.55
CA LYS A 219 14.02 65.30 -33.00
C LYS A 219 13.18 64.51 -34.01
N GLU A 220 13.26 64.82 -35.32
CA GLU A 220 12.46 64.12 -36.33
C GLU A 220 13.05 62.73 -36.61
N TYR A 221 14.38 62.66 -36.76
CA TYR A 221 15.11 61.41 -36.89
C TYR A 221 14.93 60.51 -35.66
N GLN A 222 15.02 61.09 -34.45
CA GLN A 222 14.80 60.40 -33.19
C GLN A 222 13.41 59.75 -33.13
N LYS A 223 12.35 60.50 -33.50
CA LYS A 223 10.98 59.98 -33.47
C LYS A 223 10.79 58.80 -34.43
N HIS A 224 11.38 58.85 -35.62
CA HIS A 224 11.28 57.77 -36.61
C HIS A 224 12.02 56.50 -36.16
N GLN A 225 13.25 56.65 -35.64
CA GLN A 225 14.05 55.53 -35.13
C GLN A 225 13.43 54.87 -33.90
N VAL A 226 12.94 55.66 -32.94
CA VAL A 226 12.28 55.12 -31.73
C VAL A 226 11.03 54.32 -32.11
N LEU A 227 10.23 54.78 -33.07
CA LEU A 227 9.05 54.05 -33.55
C LEU A 227 9.43 52.70 -34.19
N LEU A 228 10.52 52.65 -34.95
CA LEU A 228 11.05 51.41 -35.52
C LEU A 228 11.50 50.43 -34.41
N TYR A 229 12.21 50.90 -33.38
CA TYR A 229 12.62 50.02 -32.28
C TYR A 229 11.46 49.54 -31.40
N ILE A 230 10.42 50.35 -31.20
CA ILE A 230 9.19 49.92 -30.51
C ILE A 230 8.53 48.77 -31.30
N LEU A 231 8.46 48.89 -32.63
CA LEU A 231 7.92 47.82 -33.48
C LEU A 231 8.77 46.54 -33.38
N LEU A 232 10.10 46.66 -33.37
CA LEU A 232 11.01 45.52 -33.15
C LEU A 232 10.82 44.88 -31.77
N PHE A 233 10.56 45.67 -30.72
CA PHE A 233 10.28 45.15 -29.39
C PHE A 233 8.98 44.35 -29.33
N ILE A 234 7.92 44.84 -29.97
CA ILE A 234 6.65 44.10 -30.09
C ILE A 234 6.87 42.79 -30.87
N GLY A 235 7.62 42.86 -31.98
CA GLY A 235 7.99 41.68 -32.78
C GLY A 235 8.76 40.64 -31.96
N LEU A 236 9.75 41.06 -31.18
CA LEU A 236 10.49 40.17 -30.27
C LEU A 236 9.57 39.59 -29.18
N GLY A 237 8.66 40.37 -28.60
CA GLY A 237 7.71 39.88 -27.61
C GLY A 237 6.83 38.75 -28.15
N ILE A 238 6.31 38.91 -29.37
CA ILE A 238 5.55 37.85 -30.07
C ILE A 238 6.44 36.63 -30.33
N LEU A 239 7.68 36.84 -30.75
CA LEU A 239 8.64 35.76 -31.01
C LEU A 239 8.97 34.97 -29.73
N ILE A 240 9.17 35.64 -28.58
CA ILE A 240 9.42 34.98 -27.28
C ILE A 240 8.23 34.10 -26.92
N LEU A 241 7.01 34.60 -27.08
CA LEU A 241 5.79 33.86 -26.76
C LEU A 241 5.70 32.57 -27.60
N ILE A 242 5.90 32.69 -28.92
CA ILE A 242 5.85 31.56 -29.85
C ILE A 242 6.97 30.55 -29.53
N MET A 243 8.21 31.01 -29.36
CA MET A 243 9.36 30.13 -29.15
C MET A 243 9.31 29.43 -27.78
N THR A 244 8.90 30.14 -26.73
CA THR A 244 8.77 29.55 -25.37
C THR A 244 7.64 28.53 -25.33
N PHE A 245 6.51 28.81 -25.99
CA PHE A 245 5.42 27.84 -26.13
C PHE A 245 5.88 26.60 -26.89
N LEU A 246 6.51 26.77 -28.06
CA LEU A 246 6.95 25.66 -28.90
C LEU A 246 8.01 24.80 -28.18
N GLN A 247 9.01 25.43 -27.55
CA GLN A 247 10.01 24.76 -26.72
C GLN A 247 9.35 23.94 -25.61
N SER A 248 8.47 24.56 -24.81
CA SER A 248 7.86 23.88 -23.66
C SER A 248 6.96 22.73 -24.09
N PHE A 249 6.16 22.92 -25.15
CA PHE A 249 5.26 21.92 -25.70
C PHE A 249 6.01 20.70 -26.25
N LEU A 250 7.02 20.92 -27.10
CA LEU A 250 7.77 19.83 -27.74
C LEU A 250 8.54 18.99 -26.71
N PHE A 251 9.21 19.63 -25.75
CA PHE A 251 9.93 18.91 -24.69
C PHE A 251 9.00 18.24 -23.68
N ALA A 252 7.82 18.81 -23.41
CA ALA A 252 6.81 18.17 -22.56
C ALA A 252 6.26 16.90 -23.22
N CYS A 253 5.89 16.96 -24.50
CA CYS A 253 5.40 15.79 -25.25
C CYS A 253 6.45 14.67 -25.30
N SER A 254 7.72 15.01 -25.60
CA SER A 254 8.85 14.07 -25.58
C SER A 254 9.04 13.45 -24.18
N GLY A 255 9.03 14.28 -23.13
CA GLY A 255 9.20 13.81 -21.75
C GLY A 255 8.08 12.87 -21.28
N GLU A 256 6.82 13.17 -21.59
CA GLU A 256 5.67 12.31 -21.23
C GLU A 256 5.68 10.98 -22.01
N ALA A 257 6.01 11.00 -23.29
CA ALA A 257 6.11 9.79 -24.11
C ALA A 257 7.21 8.85 -23.56
N LEU A 258 8.37 9.41 -23.19
CA LEU A 258 9.45 8.66 -22.57
C LEU A 258 9.04 8.07 -21.21
N THR A 259 8.39 8.86 -20.34
CA THR A 259 7.91 8.38 -19.03
C THR A 259 6.95 7.21 -19.18
N LYS A 260 5.99 7.30 -20.12
CA LYS A 260 5.06 6.20 -20.41
C LYS A 260 5.81 4.94 -20.83
N ARG A 261 6.80 5.07 -21.73
CA ARG A 261 7.60 3.94 -22.21
C ARG A 261 8.46 3.34 -21.10
N LEU A 262 9.12 4.17 -20.30
CA LEU A 262 9.90 3.75 -19.14
C LEU A 262 9.01 2.98 -18.15
N ARG A 263 7.88 3.56 -17.73
CA ARG A 263 6.95 2.86 -16.82
C ARG A 263 6.51 1.51 -17.35
N SER A 264 6.13 1.43 -18.63
CA SER A 264 5.71 0.16 -19.23
C SER A 264 6.85 -0.88 -19.26
N LYS A 265 8.06 -0.49 -19.69
CA LYS A 265 9.22 -1.39 -19.74
C LYS A 265 9.68 -1.80 -18.35
N THR A 266 9.78 -0.87 -17.42
CA THR A 266 10.16 -1.14 -16.02
C THR A 266 9.15 -2.06 -15.37
N PHE A 267 7.84 -1.82 -15.55
CA PHE A 267 6.80 -2.70 -15.00
C PHE A 267 6.89 -4.11 -15.59
N HIS A 268 7.08 -4.23 -16.91
CA HIS A 268 7.30 -5.53 -17.55
C HIS A 268 8.57 -6.23 -17.03
N ALA A 269 9.67 -5.48 -16.85
CA ALA A 269 10.91 -6.02 -16.30
C ALA A 269 10.79 -6.43 -14.83
N ILE A 270 9.97 -5.75 -14.03
CA ILE A 270 9.63 -6.16 -12.65
C ILE A 270 8.90 -7.50 -12.68
N LEU A 271 7.85 -7.64 -13.51
CA LEU A 271 7.05 -8.87 -13.59
C LEU A 271 7.83 -10.07 -14.13
N ARG A 272 8.91 -9.83 -14.88
CA ARG A 272 9.80 -10.88 -15.39
C ARG A 272 10.71 -11.47 -14.31
N GLN A 273 10.91 -10.79 -13.17
CA GLN A 273 11.85 -11.23 -12.13
C GLN A 273 11.35 -12.48 -11.38
N GLU A 274 12.30 -13.27 -10.86
CA GLU A 274 11.98 -14.43 -10.02
C GLU A 274 11.44 -14.04 -8.63
N ILE A 275 10.78 -14.97 -7.94
CA ILE A 275 10.19 -14.74 -6.61
C ILE A 275 11.26 -14.28 -5.59
N ALA A 276 12.48 -14.82 -5.67
CA ALA A 276 13.58 -14.44 -4.77
C ALA A 276 13.92 -12.94 -4.84
N TYR A 277 13.68 -12.27 -5.97
CA TYR A 277 13.84 -10.83 -6.10
C TYR A 277 12.85 -10.06 -5.23
N PHE A 278 11.59 -10.52 -5.17
CA PHE A 278 10.52 -9.91 -4.38
C PHE A 278 10.62 -10.24 -2.89
N ASP A 279 11.24 -11.36 -2.55
CA ASP A 279 11.52 -11.72 -1.16
C ASP A 279 12.57 -10.80 -0.52
N ASN A 280 13.33 -10.02 -1.31
CA ASN A 280 14.33 -9.09 -0.78
C ASN A 280 13.61 -7.90 -0.13
N PRO A 281 13.89 -7.55 1.13
CA PRO A 281 13.24 -6.42 1.82
C PRO A 281 13.33 -5.09 1.05
N ASP A 282 14.38 -4.88 0.25
CA ASP A 282 14.54 -3.67 -0.58
C ASP A 282 13.51 -3.56 -1.71
N ASN A 283 12.99 -4.71 -2.17
CA ASN A 283 12.06 -4.82 -3.29
C ASN A 283 10.64 -5.14 -2.81
N ASN A 284 10.26 -4.64 -1.63
CA ASN A 284 8.88 -4.74 -1.19
C ASN A 284 7.94 -4.04 -2.19
N THR A 285 6.71 -4.53 -2.29
CA THR A 285 5.65 -3.99 -3.17
C THR A 285 5.49 -2.47 -3.06
N GLY A 286 5.51 -1.91 -1.84
CA GLY A 286 5.45 -0.46 -1.63
C GLY A 286 6.67 0.29 -2.20
N ALA A 287 7.87 -0.28 -2.04
CA ALA A 287 9.11 0.30 -2.58
C ALA A 287 9.11 0.25 -4.11
N LEU A 288 8.71 -0.87 -4.71
CA LEU A 288 8.61 -1.02 -6.17
C LEU A 288 7.55 -0.10 -6.79
N CYS A 289 6.39 0.04 -6.16
CA CYS A 289 5.35 1.00 -6.58
C CYS A 289 5.87 2.44 -6.51
N THR A 290 6.57 2.78 -5.44
CA THR A 290 7.21 4.10 -5.29
C THR A 290 8.24 4.31 -6.39
N ARG A 291 9.09 3.32 -6.67
CA ARG A 291 10.09 3.34 -7.74
C ARG A 291 9.46 3.62 -9.11
N LEU A 292 8.38 2.91 -9.43
CA LEU A 292 7.66 3.05 -10.69
C LEU A 292 6.96 4.42 -10.81
N ALA A 293 6.49 4.98 -9.69
CA ALA A 293 5.80 6.26 -9.66
C ALA A 293 6.78 7.44 -9.73
N THR A 294 7.81 7.45 -8.87
CA THR A 294 8.71 8.59 -8.63
C THR A 294 10.00 8.54 -9.42
N GLU A 295 10.69 7.39 -9.51
CA GLU A 295 11.95 7.31 -10.25
C GLU A 295 11.68 7.46 -11.75
N ALA A 296 10.60 6.88 -12.27
CA ALA A 296 10.25 6.98 -13.68
C ALA A 296 9.84 8.41 -14.11
N SER A 297 9.20 9.18 -13.23
CA SER A 297 8.87 10.59 -13.51
C SER A 297 10.08 11.50 -13.31
N ALA A 298 10.97 11.20 -12.37
CA ALA A 298 12.20 11.96 -12.14
C ALA A 298 13.10 12.00 -13.39
N VAL A 299 13.07 10.96 -14.24
CA VAL A 299 13.80 10.93 -15.52
C VAL A 299 13.41 12.08 -16.46
N GLN A 300 12.18 12.63 -16.38
CA GLN A 300 11.79 13.81 -17.15
C GLN A 300 12.66 15.04 -16.82
N GLY A 301 13.26 15.08 -15.63
CA GLY A 301 14.22 16.12 -15.28
C GLY A 301 15.48 16.11 -16.13
N ALA A 302 15.84 14.96 -16.71
CA ALA A 302 17.00 14.76 -17.58
C ALA A 302 16.67 14.71 -19.07
N SER A 303 15.40 14.70 -19.51
CA SER A 303 15.05 14.60 -20.95
C SER A 303 13.93 15.54 -21.40
N GLY A 304 13.23 16.17 -20.47
CA GLY A 304 12.10 17.07 -20.72
C GLY A 304 12.49 18.54 -20.79
N VAL A 305 11.59 19.41 -20.31
CA VAL A 305 11.67 20.88 -20.43
C VAL A 305 12.96 21.47 -19.84
N ARG A 306 13.54 20.82 -18.83
CA ARG A 306 14.76 21.28 -18.15
C ARG A 306 16.00 21.25 -19.05
N ILE A 307 16.15 20.25 -19.92
CA ILE A 307 17.20 20.25 -20.95
C ILE A 307 17.01 21.43 -21.89
N GLY A 308 15.77 21.69 -22.32
CA GLY A 308 15.46 22.82 -23.19
C GLY A 308 15.89 24.15 -22.56
N LEU A 309 15.60 24.33 -21.27
CA LEU A 309 16.03 25.52 -20.53
C LEU A 309 17.57 25.61 -20.39
N MET A 310 18.26 24.51 -20.14
CA MET A 310 19.73 24.49 -20.12
C MET A 310 20.32 24.88 -21.49
N LEU A 311 19.78 24.31 -22.57
CA LEU A 311 20.22 24.62 -23.93
C LEU A 311 19.94 26.08 -24.29
N GLN A 312 18.77 26.60 -23.91
CA GLN A 312 18.42 28.01 -24.06
C GLN A 312 19.43 28.91 -23.35
N ASN A 313 19.78 28.60 -22.11
CA ASN A 313 20.74 29.39 -21.33
C ASN A 313 22.17 29.31 -21.90
N ILE A 314 22.58 28.15 -22.40
CA ILE A 314 23.87 27.99 -23.10
C ILE A 314 23.88 28.80 -24.40
N ALA A 315 22.79 28.77 -25.17
CA ALA A 315 22.64 29.55 -26.39
C ALA A 315 22.63 31.06 -26.11
N ALA A 316 21.94 31.51 -25.06
CA ALA A 316 21.91 32.90 -24.62
C ALA A 316 23.31 33.39 -24.21
N LEU A 317 24.04 32.59 -23.43
CA LEU A 317 25.41 32.88 -23.05
C LEU A 317 26.34 32.93 -24.26
N GLY A 318 26.27 31.94 -25.16
CA GLY A 318 27.10 31.88 -26.36
C GLY A 318 26.87 33.07 -27.29
N THR A 319 25.61 33.36 -27.60
CA THR A 319 25.26 34.52 -28.46
C THR A 319 25.62 35.85 -27.80
N GLY A 320 25.40 36.00 -26.49
CA GLY A 320 25.80 37.20 -25.74
C GLY A 320 27.30 37.44 -25.73
N ILE A 321 28.12 36.38 -25.56
CA ILE A 321 29.58 36.46 -25.61
C ILE A 321 30.06 36.83 -27.02
N ILE A 322 29.51 36.20 -28.07
CA ILE A 322 29.88 36.47 -29.47
C ILE A 322 29.61 37.94 -29.80
N ILE A 323 28.40 38.44 -29.50
CA ILE A 323 28.01 39.83 -29.73
C ILE A 323 28.96 40.77 -28.97
N SER A 324 29.23 40.49 -27.69
CA SER A 324 30.08 41.35 -26.88
C SER A 324 31.54 41.38 -27.39
N PHE A 325 32.08 40.27 -27.91
CA PHE A 325 33.42 40.24 -28.49
C PHE A 325 33.53 41.05 -29.79
N VAL A 326 32.50 41.01 -30.63
CA VAL A 326 32.47 41.74 -31.90
C VAL A 326 32.48 43.25 -31.66
N PHE A 327 31.68 43.75 -30.70
CA PHE A 327 31.56 45.19 -30.45
C PHE A 327 32.60 45.74 -29.46
N ALA A 328 33.04 44.95 -28.48
CA ALA A 328 33.89 45.42 -27.38
C ALA A 328 34.82 44.32 -26.83
N TRP A 329 35.82 43.91 -27.61
CA TRP A 329 36.75 42.85 -27.21
C TRP A 329 37.57 43.17 -25.95
N GLN A 330 37.93 44.44 -25.67
CA GLN A 330 38.70 44.78 -24.46
C GLN A 330 37.88 44.63 -23.18
N LEU A 331 36.60 45.02 -23.21
CA LEU A 331 35.69 44.93 -22.06
C LEU A 331 35.27 43.48 -21.78
N THR A 332 35.09 42.68 -22.83
CA THR A 332 34.79 41.26 -22.66
C THR A 332 35.94 40.50 -22.02
N LEU A 333 37.19 40.74 -22.41
CA LEU A 333 38.36 40.14 -21.76
C LEU A 333 38.43 40.42 -20.25
N LEU A 334 38.09 41.64 -19.83
CA LEU A 334 37.99 41.99 -18.41
C LEU A 334 36.98 41.08 -17.70
N ILE A 335 35.81 40.85 -18.31
CA ILE A 335 34.75 40.03 -17.71
C ILE A 335 35.16 38.56 -17.67
N PHE A 336 35.85 38.06 -18.70
CA PHE A 336 36.42 36.72 -18.68
C PHE A 336 37.40 36.52 -17.52
N ALA A 337 38.12 37.56 -17.09
CA ALA A 337 38.95 37.49 -15.89
C ALA A 337 38.13 37.32 -14.60
N PHE A 338 36.89 37.83 -14.54
CA PHE A 338 36.00 37.71 -13.38
C PHE A 338 35.15 36.42 -13.36
N ILE A 339 34.90 35.78 -14.53
CA ILE A 339 34.11 34.55 -14.64
C ILE A 339 34.62 33.42 -13.72
N PRO A 340 35.92 33.08 -13.65
CA PRO A 340 36.43 32.05 -12.75
C PRO A 340 36.11 32.30 -11.28
N PHE A 341 36.15 33.57 -10.85
CA PHE A 341 35.82 33.95 -9.47
C PHE A 341 34.32 33.78 -9.17
N MET A 342 33.45 34.11 -10.13
CA MET A 342 32.00 33.87 -9.99
C MET A 342 31.68 32.37 -9.94
N ILE A 343 32.28 31.57 -10.82
CA ILE A 343 32.09 30.11 -10.86
C ILE A 343 32.63 29.47 -9.57
N ALA A 344 33.82 29.87 -9.12
CA ALA A 344 34.42 29.34 -7.89
C ALA A 344 33.56 29.64 -6.66
N GLY A 345 33.04 30.88 -6.54
CA GLY A 345 32.14 31.28 -5.46
C GLY A 345 30.85 30.45 -5.43
N GLY A 346 30.18 30.32 -6.59
CA GLY A 346 28.96 29.52 -6.72
C GLY A 346 29.18 28.02 -6.51
N PHE A 347 30.28 27.46 -7.02
CA PHE A 347 30.62 26.04 -6.84
C PHE A 347 30.88 25.72 -5.36
N LEU A 348 31.65 26.56 -4.67
CA LEU A 348 31.96 26.37 -3.26
C LEU A 348 30.70 26.52 -2.39
N GLN A 349 29.84 27.49 -2.69
CA GLN A 349 28.53 27.63 -2.07
C GLN A 349 27.69 26.35 -2.23
N ASN A 350 27.60 25.79 -3.44
CA ASN A 350 26.80 24.61 -3.72
C ASN A 350 27.37 23.34 -3.06
N ARG A 351 28.70 23.19 -3.03
CA ARG A 351 29.39 22.07 -2.36
C ARG A 351 29.21 22.10 -0.84
N LEU A 352 29.21 23.29 -0.23
CA LEU A 352 28.93 23.44 1.20
C LEU A 352 27.49 23.05 1.54
N MET A 353 26.52 23.42 0.69
CA MET A 353 25.12 23.03 0.89
C MET A 353 24.92 21.51 0.85
N THR A 354 25.52 20.81 -0.11
CA THR A 354 25.34 19.37 -0.26
C THR A 354 26.17 18.54 0.74
N GLY A 355 27.41 18.96 1.02
CA GLY A 355 28.32 18.25 1.93
C GLY A 355 27.81 18.19 3.36
N PHE A 356 27.35 19.32 3.91
CA PHE A 356 26.82 19.37 5.28
C PHE A 356 25.45 18.69 5.40
N ALA A 357 24.61 18.74 4.36
CA ALA A 357 23.30 18.11 4.38
C ALA A 357 23.35 16.59 4.66
N SER A 358 24.36 15.89 4.15
CA SER A 358 24.52 14.45 4.40
C SER A 358 24.84 14.12 5.87
N LYS A 359 25.75 14.88 6.47
CA LYS A 359 26.15 14.72 7.89
C LYS A 359 25.02 15.11 8.83
N ASP A 360 24.34 16.22 8.55
CA ASP A 360 23.19 16.69 9.32
C ASP A 360 22.04 15.68 9.25
N LYS A 361 21.80 15.08 8.08
CA LYS A 361 20.80 14.02 7.91
C LYS A 361 21.09 12.81 8.79
N LYS A 362 22.33 12.32 8.81
CA LYS A 362 22.70 11.16 9.65
C LYS A 362 22.53 11.46 11.15
N ALA A 363 22.98 12.62 11.62
CA ALA A 363 22.80 13.02 13.02
C ALA A 363 21.30 13.18 13.40
N MET A 364 20.46 13.67 12.47
CA MET A 364 19.01 13.72 12.67
C MET A 364 18.37 12.32 12.69
N GLU A 365 18.85 11.38 11.88
CA GLU A 365 18.41 9.98 11.90
C GLU A 365 18.72 9.32 13.25
N ASP A 366 19.91 9.54 13.82
CA ASP A 366 20.28 9.02 15.14
C ASP A 366 19.39 9.58 16.25
N ALA A 367 19.12 10.90 16.24
CA ALA A 367 18.18 11.52 17.16
C ALA A 367 16.75 10.98 16.98
N GLY A 368 16.31 10.82 15.73
CA GLY A 368 15.00 10.27 15.40
C GLY A 368 14.85 8.82 15.85
N LYS A 369 15.91 8.01 15.78
CA LYS A 369 15.91 6.61 16.23
C LYS A 369 15.60 6.50 17.72
N VAL A 370 16.24 7.33 18.54
CA VAL A 370 16.00 7.39 19.99
C VAL A 370 14.57 7.82 20.30
N THR A 371 14.05 8.81 19.57
CA THR A 371 12.64 9.24 19.71
C THR A 371 11.66 8.12 19.36
N VAL A 372 11.87 7.44 18.24
CA VAL A 372 10.98 6.36 17.79
C VAL A 372 11.00 5.21 18.80
N GLU A 373 12.17 4.78 19.26
CA GLU A 373 12.31 3.72 20.27
C GLU A 373 11.60 4.08 21.59
N SER A 374 11.74 5.33 22.02
CA SER A 374 11.12 5.83 23.25
C SER A 374 9.60 5.91 23.16
N ILE A 375 9.07 6.38 22.02
CA ILE A 375 7.62 6.52 21.81
C ILE A 375 6.96 5.15 21.61
N GLN A 376 7.58 4.24 20.84
CA GLN A 376 7.06 2.89 20.64
C GLN A 376 6.94 2.13 21.97
N ASN A 377 7.91 2.33 22.87
CA ASN A 377 7.95 1.68 24.18
C ASN A 377 7.52 2.61 25.34
N ILE A 378 6.66 3.60 25.06
CA ILE A 378 6.32 4.66 26.02
C ILE A 378 5.80 4.12 27.37
N ARG A 379 5.01 3.04 27.35
CA ARG A 379 4.51 2.39 28.57
C ARG A 379 5.67 1.95 29.48
N THR A 380 6.71 1.36 28.90
CA THR A 380 7.90 0.91 29.63
C THR A 380 8.75 2.08 30.11
N VAL A 381 8.91 3.11 29.29
CA VAL A 381 9.67 4.32 29.68
C VAL A 381 9.03 5.00 30.89
N VAL A 382 7.69 5.14 30.87
CA VAL A 382 6.91 5.71 31.98
C VAL A 382 6.94 4.82 33.21
N GLN A 383 6.81 3.49 33.05
CA GLN A 383 6.93 2.54 34.17
C GLN A 383 8.30 2.63 34.87
N LEU A 384 9.37 2.84 34.10
CA LEU A 384 10.73 3.01 34.63
C LEU A 384 11.01 4.45 35.08
N THR A 385 10.10 5.40 34.86
CA THR A 385 10.25 6.83 35.15
C THR A 385 11.57 7.38 34.59
N LYS A 386 11.84 7.09 33.31
CA LYS A 386 13.07 7.48 32.60
C LYS A 386 12.80 8.45 31.44
N GLU A 387 11.68 9.16 31.47
CA GLU A 387 11.33 10.19 30.49
C GLU A 387 12.42 11.26 30.39
N ASP A 388 12.88 11.76 31.54
CA ASP A 388 13.92 12.80 31.61
C ASP A 388 15.24 12.34 31.00
N TYR A 389 15.60 11.06 31.19
CA TYR A 389 16.82 10.48 30.61
C TYR A 389 16.77 10.49 29.08
N PHE A 390 15.66 10.03 28.48
CA PHE A 390 15.51 10.04 27.02
C PHE A 390 15.36 11.45 26.46
N TYR A 391 14.75 12.37 27.22
CA TYR A 391 14.67 13.78 26.87
C TYR A 391 16.06 14.42 26.80
N GLU A 392 16.89 14.25 27.85
CA GLU A 392 18.27 14.75 27.88
C GLU A 392 19.12 14.13 26.79
N GLN A 393 19.00 12.81 26.57
CA GLN A 393 19.69 12.11 25.50
C GLN A 393 19.32 12.68 24.13
N TYR A 394 18.03 12.92 23.87
CA TYR A 394 17.57 13.55 22.64
C TYR A 394 18.11 14.98 22.47
N CYS A 395 18.08 15.80 23.53
CA CYS A 395 18.66 17.14 23.52
C CYS A 395 20.17 17.12 23.21
N SER A 396 20.92 16.18 23.78
CA SER A 396 22.36 16.03 23.52
C SER A 396 22.66 15.65 22.06
N LEU A 397 21.83 14.79 21.46
CA LEU A 397 21.96 14.39 20.07
C LEU A 397 21.60 15.53 19.10
N LEU A 398 20.64 16.38 19.47
CA LEU A 398 20.28 17.58 18.71
C LEU A 398 21.33 18.69 18.76
N GLU A 399 22.23 18.68 19.74
CA GLU A 399 23.28 19.68 19.81
C GLU A 399 24.29 19.58 18.64
N ILE A 400 24.51 18.36 18.13
CA ILE A 400 25.38 18.09 16.98
C ILE A 400 24.88 18.81 15.70
N PRO A 401 23.63 18.58 15.22
CA PRO A 401 23.11 19.29 14.05
C PRO A 401 22.94 20.78 14.33
N TYR A 402 22.67 21.19 15.57
CA TYR A 402 22.61 22.61 15.92
C TYR A 402 23.95 23.33 15.71
N ARG A 403 25.04 22.80 16.28
CA ARG A 403 26.40 23.36 16.11
C ARG A 403 26.87 23.30 14.65
N SER A 404 26.54 22.22 13.94
CA SER A 404 26.80 22.09 12.49
C SER A 404 26.08 23.18 11.70
N SER A 405 24.80 23.42 12.00
CA SER A 405 23.98 24.44 11.34
C SER A 405 24.53 25.85 11.55
N ILE A 406 25.04 26.19 12.75
CA ILE A 406 25.69 27.49 13.00
C ILE A 406 26.96 27.66 12.14
N LYS A 407 27.83 26.65 12.13
CA LYS A 407 29.06 26.67 11.30
C LYS A 407 28.70 26.80 9.82
N ARG A 408 27.69 26.04 9.37
CA ARG A 408 27.17 26.08 8.00
C ARG A 408 26.60 27.45 7.66
N ALA A 409 25.81 28.08 8.53
CA ALA A 409 25.23 29.40 8.31
C ALA A 409 26.31 30.47 8.11
N ASN A 410 27.36 30.46 8.94
CA ASN A 410 28.47 31.40 8.82
C ASN A 410 29.28 31.19 7.54
N LEU A 411 29.64 29.94 7.22
CA LEU A 411 30.36 29.61 5.98
C LEU A 411 29.52 29.97 4.75
N PHE A 412 28.26 29.56 4.74
CA PHE A 412 27.33 29.87 3.65
C PHE A 412 27.15 31.37 3.46
N GLY A 413 26.94 32.12 4.55
CA GLY A 413 26.81 33.58 4.50
C GLY A 413 28.06 34.27 3.93
N LEU A 414 29.26 33.81 4.30
CA LEU A 414 30.52 34.34 3.78
C LEU A 414 30.67 34.10 2.28
N PHE A 415 30.48 32.86 1.81
CA PHE A 415 30.63 32.54 0.39
C PHE A 415 29.51 33.12 -0.47
N PHE A 416 28.28 33.18 0.05
CA PHE A 416 27.16 33.83 -0.62
C PHE A 416 27.42 35.33 -0.78
N SER A 417 27.90 36.00 0.27
CA SER A 417 28.25 37.43 0.22
C SER A 417 29.40 37.66 -0.76
N LEU A 418 30.47 36.86 -0.70
CA LEU A 418 31.61 36.96 -1.61
C LEU A 418 31.19 36.78 -3.07
N SER A 419 30.38 35.76 -3.37
CA SER A 419 29.89 35.49 -4.73
C SER A 419 29.04 36.65 -5.27
N ASN A 420 28.17 37.24 -4.45
CA ASN A 420 27.37 38.41 -4.85
C ASN A 420 28.22 39.67 -4.99
N SER A 421 29.20 39.90 -4.10
CA SER A 421 30.10 41.06 -4.18
C SER A 421 30.95 41.06 -5.45
N VAL A 422 31.45 39.89 -5.89
CA VAL A 422 32.21 39.75 -7.16
C VAL A 422 31.38 40.25 -8.35
N MET A 423 30.07 39.98 -8.37
CA MET A 423 29.17 40.49 -9.42
C MET A 423 29.18 42.03 -9.47
N TYR A 424 29.03 42.68 -8.31
CA TYR A 424 29.03 44.15 -8.23
C TYR A 424 30.41 44.76 -8.52
N PHE A 425 31.50 44.10 -8.12
CA PHE A 425 32.85 44.55 -8.50
C PHE A 425 33.09 44.44 -10.01
N THR A 426 32.59 43.37 -10.64
CA THR A 426 32.64 43.21 -12.09
C THR A 426 31.89 44.36 -12.77
N LEU A 427 30.73 44.74 -12.26
CA LEU A 427 29.96 45.88 -12.75
C LEU A 427 30.71 47.21 -12.61
N ALA A 428 31.31 47.46 -11.44
CA ALA A 428 32.09 48.67 -11.20
C ALA A 428 33.33 48.75 -12.12
N ALA A 429 34.03 47.63 -12.29
CA ALA A 429 35.20 47.53 -13.16
C ALA A 429 34.81 47.74 -14.64
N LEU A 430 33.69 47.17 -15.09
CA LEU A 430 33.15 47.32 -16.43
C LEU A 430 32.88 48.80 -16.77
N PHE A 431 32.18 49.52 -15.90
CA PHE A 431 31.90 50.95 -16.14
C PHE A 431 33.14 51.83 -15.98
N ARG A 432 34.06 51.52 -15.06
CA ARG A 432 35.29 52.29 -14.89
C ARG A 432 36.21 52.19 -16.11
N LEU A 433 36.45 50.97 -16.59
CA LEU A 433 37.24 50.73 -17.80
C LEU A 433 36.49 51.21 -19.05
N GLY A 434 35.17 50.99 -19.10
CA GLY A 434 34.29 51.47 -20.16
C GLY A 434 34.37 52.98 -20.33
N ALA A 435 34.23 53.74 -19.24
CA ALA A 435 34.37 55.20 -19.27
C ALA A 435 35.76 55.64 -19.74
N TYR A 436 36.82 54.95 -19.30
CA TYR A 436 38.19 55.24 -19.76
C TYR A 436 38.37 55.00 -21.28
N LEU A 437 37.79 53.92 -21.82
CA LEU A 437 37.86 53.63 -23.25
C LEU A 437 37.04 54.59 -24.10
N VAL A 438 35.90 55.06 -23.58
CA VAL A 438 35.07 56.08 -24.23
C VAL A 438 35.79 57.44 -24.24
N GLN A 439 36.48 57.81 -23.15
CA GLN A 439 37.26 59.07 -23.09
C GLN A 439 38.43 59.13 -24.10
N HIS A 440 38.94 57.97 -24.52
CA HIS A 440 40.04 57.86 -25.48
C HIS A 440 39.55 57.52 -26.91
N ASP A 441 38.26 57.69 -27.20
CA ASP A 441 37.63 57.42 -28.51
C ASP A 441 37.88 56.01 -29.07
N LYS A 442 38.18 55.03 -28.20
CA LYS A 442 38.40 53.63 -28.59
C LYS A 442 37.12 52.81 -28.63
N LEU A 443 36.07 53.29 -27.96
CA LEU A 443 34.80 52.60 -27.80
C LEU A 443 33.66 53.62 -27.80
N THR A 444 32.55 53.31 -28.47
CA THR A 444 31.33 54.12 -28.39
C THR A 444 30.56 53.82 -27.11
N PHE A 445 29.82 54.82 -26.61
CA PHE A 445 28.93 54.62 -25.45
C PHE A 445 27.86 53.56 -25.71
N GLU A 446 27.38 53.45 -26.96
CA GLU A 446 26.48 52.38 -27.39
C GLU A 446 27.09 51.00 -27.19
N ALA A 447 28.33 50.77 -27.65
CA ALA A 447 29.02 49.48 -27.52
C ALA A 447 29.28 49.12 -26.05
N LEU A 448 29.50 50.12 -25.19
CA LEU A 448 29.60 49.92 -23.74
C LEU A 448 28.27 49.41 -23.13
N LEU A 449 27.15 50.05 -23.44
CA LEU A 449 25.82 49.64 -22.95
C LEU A 449 25.38 48.28 -23.51
N LEU A 450 25.70 48.01 -24.77
CA LEU A 450 25.45 46.73 -25.43
C LEU A 450 26.18 45.60 -24.71
N CYS A 451 27.49 45.78 -24.47
CA CYS A 451 28.33 44.83 -23.74
C CYS A 451 27.76 44.59 -22.33
N PHE A 452 27.43 45.66 -21.59
CA PHE A 452 26.81 45.56 -20.27
C PHE A 452 25.54 44.71 -20.26
N ASN A 453 24.56 45.02 -21.13
CA ASN A 453 23.29 44.30 -21.16
C ASN A 453 23.47 42.82 -21.55
N CYS A 454 24.31 42.52 -22.55
CA CYS A 454 24.57 41.14 -22.96
C CYS A 454 25.23 40.30 -21.86
N ILE A 455 26.12 40.91 -21.06
CA ILE A 455 26.80 40.23 -19.96
C ILE A 455 25.88 40.01 -18.76
N VAL A 456 25.03 40.97 -18.41
CA VAL A 456 24.06 40.79 -17.31
C VAL A 456 23.12 39.62 -17.62
N PHE A 457 22.60 39.55 -18.84
CA PHE A 457 21.74 38.42 -19.24
C PHE A 457 22.53 37.11 -19.29
N GLY A 458 23.76 37.10 -19.82
CA GLY A 458 24.62 35.92 -19.79
C GLY A 458 24.90 35.41 -18.37
N ALA A 459 25.17 36.31 -17.42
CA ALA A 459 25.39 35.96 -16.02
C ALA A 459 24.13 35.39 -15.35
N GLN A 460 22.94 35.93 -15.66
CA GLN A 460 21.66 35.38 -15.20
C GLN A 460 21.42 33.96 -15.75
N SER A 461 21.73 33.71 -17.04
CA SER A 461 21.63 32.38 -17.66
C SER A 461 22.55 31.35 -16.99
N VAL A 462 23.76 31.75 -16.59
CA VAL A 462 24.68 30.89 -15.81
C VAL A 462 24.07 30.54 -14.46
N GLY A 463 23.53 31.54 -13.74
CA GLY A 463 22.90 31.32 -12.43
C GLY A 463 21.72 30.35 -12.49
N GLN A 464 20.84 30.53 -13.48
CA GLN A 464 19.72 29.62 -13.71
C GLN A 464 20.18 28.19 -14.06
N THR A 465 21.20 28.06 -14.91
CA THR A 465 21.78 26.75 -15.27
C THR A 465 22.40 26.05 -14.05
N ALA A 466 23.13 26.78 -13.21
CA ALA A 466 23.71 26.25 -11.98
C ALA A 466 22.64 25.77 -11.00
N SER A 467 21.52 26.50 -10.88
CA SER A 467 20.38 26.11 -10.02
C SER A 467 19.69 24.82 -10.46
N MET A 468 19.79 24.46 -11.76
CA MET A 468 19.19 23.27 -12.35
C MET A 468 20.07 22.02 -12.25
N ALA A 469 21.35 22.17 -11.88
CA ALA A 469 22.30 21.05 -11.80
C ALA A 469 21.89 19.94 -10.80
N PRO A 470 21.37 20.24 -9.58
CA PRO A 470 20.95 19.20 -8.64
C PRO A 470 19.80 18.35 -9.18
N ASP A 471 18.90 18.97 -9.92
CA ASP A 471 17.74 18.36 -10.52
C ASP A 471 18.11 17.38 -11.64
N TYR A 472 19.09 17.76 -12.47
CA TYR A 472 19.68 16.88 -13.47
C TYR A 472 20.39 15.68 -12.83
N SER A 473 21.18 15.93 -11.77
CA SER A 473 21.88 14.87 -11.03
C SER A 473 20.93 13.83 -10.44
N LYS A 474 19.82 14.27 -9.83
CA LYS A 474 18.77 13.37 -9.32
C LYS A 474 18.12 12.53 -10.42
N ALA A 475 17.85 13.14 -11.57
CA ALA A 475 17.24 12.45 -12.70
C ALA A 475 18.17 11.37 -13.28
N VAL A 476 19.48 11.63 -13.32
CA VAL A 476 20.49 10.63 -13.74
C VAL A 476 20.56 9.46 -12.75
N GLN A 477 20.55 9.70 -11.45
CA GLN A 477 20.54 8.64 -10.43
C GLN A 477 19.27 7.78 -10.49
N ALA A 478 18.11 8.38 -10.70
CA ALA A 478 16.85 7.65 -10.87
C ALA A 478 16.86 6.77 -12.13
N ALA A 479 17.40 7.31 -13.23
CA ALA A 479 17.54 6.57 -14.46
C ALA A 479 18.55 5.43 -14.36
N GLU A 480 19.63 5.60 -13.60
CA GLU A 480 20.62 4.54 -13.35
C GLU A 480 19.96 3.30 -12.73
N LYS A 481 19.15 3.48 -11.68
CA LYS A 481 18.42 2.38 -11.04
C LYS A 481 17.42 1.71 -11.97
N ILE A 482 16.74 2.48 -12.81
CA ILE A 482 15.80 1.93 -13.80
C ILE A 482 16.55 1.13 -14.87
N LEU A 483 17.68 1.64 -15.36
CA LEU A 483 18.50 0.98 -16.37
C LEU A 483 19.16 -0.29 -15.83
N GLU A 484 19.62 -0.26 -14.58
CA GLU A 484 20.10 -1.45 -13.86
C GLU A 484 19.03 -2.54 -13.79
N LEU A 485 17.80 -2.16 -13.42
CA LEU A 485 16.66 -3.09 -13.40
C LEU A 485 16.29 -3.62 -14.79
N LEU A 486 16.34 -2.78 -15.83
CA LEU A 486 16.09 -3.19 -17.21
C LEU A 486 17.19 -4.10 -17.77
N GLY A 487 18.43 -3.94 -17.29
CA GLY A 487 19.59 -4.75 -17.67
C GLY A 487 19.66 -6.09 -16.93
N ARG A 488 18.99 -6.21 -15.77
CA ARG A 488 18.98 -7.43 -14.96
C ARG A 488 18.22 -8.56 -15.65
N LYS A 489 18.92 -9.66 -15.94
CA LYS A 489 18.31 -10.92 -16.40
C LYS A 489 18.05 -11.84 -15.17
N PRO A 490 16.82 -12.33 -14.97
CA PRO A 490 16.54 -13.26 -13.88
C PRO A 490 17.17 -14.63 -14.16
N SER A 491 17.43 -15.38 -13.08
CA SER A 491 17.89 -16.77 -13.15
C SER A 491 16.81 -17.71 -13.69
N ILE A 492 15.55 -17.45 -13.32
CA ILE A 492 14.37 -18.14 -13.84
C ILE A 492 13.57 -17.14 -14.67
N ASP A 493 13.63 -17.28 -15.99
CA ASP A 493 13.00 -16.34 -16.91
C ASP A 493 11.64 -16.84 -17.40
N ASN A 494 10.56 -16.27 -16.84
CA ASN A 494 9.19 -16.57 -17.23
C ASN A 494 8.84 -16.09 -18.65
N GLY A 495 9.63 -15.19 -19.22
CA GLY A 495 9.43 -14.66 -20.57
C GLY A 495 10.16 -15.43 -21.66
N SER A 496 10.94 -16.46 -21.31
CA SER A 496 11.66 -17.29 -22.26
C SER A 496 10.72 -18.28 -22.94
N SER A 497 10.81 -18.40 -24.26
CA SER A 497 10.21 -19.49 -25.03
C SER A 497 11.13 -20.69 -25.17
N ASP A 498 12.33 -20.64 -24.59
CA ASP A 498 13.29 -21.74 -24.65
C ASP A 498 12.94 -22.81 -23.61
N GLY A 499 12.72 -24.04 -24.08
CA GLY A 499 12.43 -25.21 -23.25
C GLY A 499 11.88 -26.37 -24.08
N ASP A 500 12.02 -27.59 -23.56
CA ASP A 500 11.46 -28.78 -24.21
C ASP A 500 9.96 -28.90 -23.91
N GLU A 501 9.12 -28.88 -24.95
CA GLU A 501 7.70 -29.19 -24.81
C GLU A 501 7.50 -30.71 -24.71
N ILE A 502 7.07 -31.20 -23.54
CA ILE A 502 6.85 -32.64 -23.30
C ILE A 502 5.43 -33.03 -23.76
N PRO A 503 5.26 -33.86 -24.81
CA PRO A 503 3.95 -34.12 -25.41
C PRO A 503 3.05 -35.08 -24.61
N ASN A 504 3.64 -35.96 -23.78
CA ASN A 504 2.90 -36.94 -22.97
C ASN A 504 3.37 -36.87 -21.50
N LEU A 505 2.52 -36.35 -20.61
CA LEU A 505 2.80 -36.21 -19.18
C LEU A 505 2.14 -37.37 -18.39
N SER A 506 2.94 -38.27 -17.81
CA SER A 506 2.42 -39.38 -16.98
C SER A 506 1.97 -38.94 -15.59
N GLY A 507 2.45 -37.79 -15.09
CA GLY A 507 2.06 -37.22 -13.79
C GLY A 507 2.78 -37.84 -12.57
N ASP A 508 3.81 -38.66 -12.79
CA ASP A 508 4.68 -39.15 -11.71
C ASP A 508 5.66 -38.06 -11.26
N LEU A 509 5.81 -37.87 -9.95
CA LEU A 509 6.69 -36.87 -9.35
C LEU A 509 7.75 -37.55 -8.48
N GLU A 510 9.02 -37.17 -8.64
CA GLU A 510 10.13 -37.71 -7.87
C GLU A 510 11.06 -36.58 -7.43
N PHE A 511 11.22 -36.41 -6.13
CA PHE A 511 12.22 -35.55 -5.50
C PHE A 511 13.41 -36.43 -5.13
N VAL A 512 14.61 -36.10 -5.61
CA VAL A 512 15.84 -36.88 -5.36
C VAL A 512 16.87 -35.96 -4.71
N ASN A 513 17.23 -36.26 -3.45
CA ASN A 513 18.27 -35.54 -2.69
C ASN A 513 18.16 -34.01 -2.82
N VAL A 514 16.95 -33.49 -2.64
CA VAL A 514 16.70 -32.06 -2.81
C VAL A 514 17.22 -31.30 -1.60
N HIS A 515 18.16 -30.40 -1.85
CA HIS A 515 18.63 -29.40 -0.88
C HIS A 515 18.07 -28.04 -1.28
N PHE A 516 17.48 -27.33 -0.32
CA PHE A 516 16.91 -26.02 -0.57
C PHE A 516 17.20 -25.03 0.56
N ILE A 517 17.63 -23.84 0.16
CA ILE A 517 17.95 -22.70 1.03
C ILE A 517 17.34 -21.46 0.38
N TYR A 518 16.63 -20.64 1.16
CA TYR A 518 16.15 -19.36 0.67
C TYR A 518 17.34 -18.40 0.47
N PRO A 519 17.49 -17.75 -0.70
CA PRO A 519 18.63 -16.87 -0.98
C PRO A 519 18.80 -15.72 0.04
N ASN A 520 17.69 -15.18 0.53
CA ASN A 520 17.70 -14.07 1.51
C ASN A 520 17.94 -14.52 2.95
N ARG A 521 17.96 -15.83 3.22
CA ARG A 521 18.24 -16.42 4.54
C ARG A 521 19.20 -17.61 4.39
N PRO A 522 20.46 -17.37 3.99
CA PRO A 522 21.42 -18.43 3.71
C PRO A 522 21.77 -19.29 4.94
N GLU A 523 21.54 -18.76 6.15
CA GLU A 523 21.85 -19.47 7.39
C GLU A 523 20.82 -20.55 7.76
N SER A 524 19.60 -20.45 7.24
CA SER A 524 18.53 -21.42 7.50
C SER A 524 18.39 -22.40 6.34
N ILE A 525 18.85 -23.63 6.53
CA ILE A 525 18.64 -24.72 5.57
C ILE A 525 17.24 -25.30 5.80
N ILE A 526 16.37 -25.22 4.80
CA ILE A 526 14.97 -25.65 4.90
C ILE A 526 14.82 -27.12 4.54
N LEU A 527 15.37 -27.54 3.40
CA LEU A 527 15.36 -28.94 2.97
C LEU A 527 16.79 -29.48 2.97
N LYS A 528 16.99 -30.62 3.65
CA LYS A 528 18.25 -31.37 3.70
C LYS A 528 17.99 -32.77 3.18
N ASP A 529 18.61 -33.14 2.06
CA ASP A 529 18.51 -34.49 1.46
C ASP A 529 17.07 -34.98 1.27
N PHE A 530 16.15 -34.09 0.88
CA PHE A 530 14.73 -34.42 0.77
C PHE A 530 14.47 -35.33 -0.43
N THR A 531 14.01 -36.55 -0.17
CA THR A 531 13.71 -37.56 -1.19
C THR A 531 12.28 -38.08 -1.01
N LEU A 532 11.46 -37.99 -2.06
CA LEU A 532 10.05 -38.38 -2.04
C LEU A 532 9.59 -38.80 -3.44
N LYS A 533 8.85 -39.91 -3.54
CA LYS A 533 8.28 -40.38 -4.81
C LYS A 533 6.76 -40.45 -4.71
N ILE A 534 6.06 -39.80 -5.65
CA ILE A 534 4.60 -39.72 -5.72
C ILE A 534 4.16 -40.23 -7.09
N ARG A 535 3.33 -41.26 -7.11
CA ARG A 535 2.79 -41.82 -8.37
C ARG A 535 1.58 -41.04 -8.86
N ALA A 536 1.32 -41.07 -10.16
CA ALA A 536 0.12 -40.48 -10.74
C ALA A 536 -1.16 -41.00 -10.07
N GLY A 537 -2.02 -40.08 -9.61
CA GLY A 537 -3.28 -40.41 -8.91
C GLY A 537 -3.13 -40.73 -7.42
N GLN A 538 -1.91 -40.78 -6.88
CA GLN A 538 -1.66 -40.96 -5.45
C GLN A 538 -1.84 -39.63 -4.70
N GLN A 539 -2.48 -39.66 -3.54
CA GLN A 539 -2.51 -38.54 -2.60
C GLN A 539 -1.46 -38.77 -1.52
N VAL A 540 -0.58 -37.79 -1.32
CA VAL A 540 0.46 -37.82 -0.28
C VAL A 540 0.22 -36.61 0.64
N ALA A 541 0.02 -36.87 1.92
CA ALA A 541 -0.11 -35.84 2.94
C ALA A 541 1.28 -35.49 3.49
N LEU A 542 1.65 -34.21 3.42
CA LEU A 542 2.84 -33.67 4.09
C LEU A 542 2.38 -32.99 5.37
N VAL A 543 2.68 -33.60 6.52
CA VAL A 543 2.39 -33.03 7.83
C VAL A 543 3.64 -32.31 8.32
N VAL A 544 3.51 -31.01 8.59
CA VAL A 544 4.59 -30.16 9.11
C VAL A 544 4.12 -29.57 10.43
N SER A 545 4.97 -29.57 11.45
CA SER A 545 4.74 -28.85 12.71
C SER A 545 4.83 -27.34 12.43
N HIS A 546 3.69 -26.68 12.20
CA HIS A 546 3.70 -25.26 11.83
C HIS A 546 3.77 -24.34 13.05
N SER A 547 4.77 -23.45 13.03
CA SER A 547 4.66 -22.10 13.57
C SER A 547 4.65 -21.11 12.39
N HIS A 548 3.80 -20.08 12.52
CA HIS A 548 3.60 -18.92 11.62
C HIS A 548 2.47 -19.02 10.59
N VAL A 549 1.25 -18.73 11.06
CA VAL A 549 0.15 -18.20 10.24
C VAL A 549 0.04 -16.70 10.47
N ILE A 550 0.13 -15.93 9.38
CA ILE A 550 -0.21 -14.51 9.31
C ILE A 550 -1.61 -14.42 8.70
N GLU A 551 -2.65 -14.26 9.51
CA GLU A 551 -3.97 -13.79 9.04
C GLU A 551 -4.69 -13.01 10.13
N THR A 552 -4.45 -11.70 10.19
CA THR A 552 -5.31 -10.77 10.97
C THR A 552 -5.31 -9.33 10.43
N ILE A 553 -4.39 -8.95 9.55
CA ILE A 553 -4.27 -7.56 9.07
C ILE A 553 -5.21 -7.24 7.88
N HIS A 554 -5.73 -8.25 7.18
CA HIS A 554 -6.67 -8.03 6.05
C HIS A 554 -8.11 -7.67 6.47
N ALA A 555 -8.52 -7.97 7.71
CA ALA A 555 -9.90 -7.75 8.17
C ALA A 555 -10.16 -6.30 8.63
N ILE A 556 -9.13 -5.53 8.98
CA ILE A 556 -9.24 -4.14 9.46
C ILE A 556 -9.04 -3.12 8.32
N ALA A 557 -8.35 -3.51 7.24
CA ALA A 557 -8.12 -2.66 6.08
C ALA A 557 -9.35 -2.52 5.16
N LEU A 558 -10.21 -3.55 5.11
CA LEU A 558 -11.41 -3.54 4.25
C LEU A 558 -12.46 -2.48 4.66
N PRO A 559 -12.79 -2.29 5.96
CA PRO A 559 -13.76 -1.29 6.39
C PRO A 559 -13.23 0.14 6.25
N LEU A 560 -11.95 0.37 6.56
CA LEU A 560 -11.31 1.68 6.44
C LEU A 560 -11.13 2.10 4.97
N GLY A 561 -10.75 1.15 4.10
CA GLY A 561 -10.65 1.35 2.66
C GLY A 561 -12.01 1.61 2.00
N ALA A 562 -13.06 0.92 2.45
CA ALA A 562 -14.43 1.15 2.00
C ALA A 562 -14.95 2.55 2.43
N SER A 563 -14.64 2.99 3.66
CA SER A 563 -15.04 4.33 4.13
C SER A 563 -14.31 5.47 3.41
N LEU A 564 -13.02 5.29 3.11
CA LEU A 564 -12.24 6.28 2.36
C LEU A 564 -12.65 6.30 0.88
N SER A 565 -12.95 5.14 0.29
CA SER A 565 -13.47 5.02 -1.07
C SER A 565 -14.86 5.63 -1.23
N LEU A 566 -15.74 5.51 -0.23
CA LEU A 566 -17.06 6.17 -0.22
C LEU A 566 -16.94 7.69 -0.09
N MET A 567 -15.99 8.16 0.72
CA MET A 567 -15.70 9.59 0.88
C MET A 567 -15.09 10.20 -0.39
N ILE A 568 -14.24 9.46 -1.10
CA ILE A 568 -13.66 9.86 -2.39
C ILE A 568 -14.72 9.76 -3.50
N MET A 569 -15.60 8.75 -3.49
CA MET A 569 -16.75 8.69 -4.38
C MET A 569 -17.64 9.92 -4.22
N PHE A 570 -17.89 10.34 -2.96
CA PHE A 570 -18.75 11.47 -2.60
C PHE A 570 -18.35 12.80 -3.26
N PHE A 571 -17.05 13.06 -3.41
CA PHE A 571 -16.54 14.28 -4.02
C PHE A 571 -16.73 14.35 -5.56
N PHE A 572 -16.92 13.20 -6.23
CA PHE A 572 -16.99 13.11 -7.70
C PHE A 572 -18.37 12.69 -8.24
N PHE A 573 -19.42 12.71 -7.40
CA PHE A 573 -20.73 12.10 -7.70
C PHE A 573 -21.41 12.58 -8.98
N ASP A 574 -21.27 13.85 -9.36
CA ASP A 574 -21.95 14.39 -10.55
C ASP A 574 -21.36 13.83 -11.87
N SER A 575 -20.10 13.35 -11.87
CA SER A 575 -19.44 12.75 -13.05
C SER A 575 -19.45 11.22 -13.06
N LEU A 576 -19.60 10.56 -11.91
CA LEU A 576 -19.55 9.10 -11.75
C LEU A 576 -20.93 8.41 -11.79
N GLN A 577 -22.03 9.17 -11.76
CA GLN A 577 -23.38 8.61 -11.71
C GLN A 577 -23.68 7.65 -12.89
N THR A 578 -23.20 7.97 -14.10
CA THR A 578 -23.38 7.11 -15.28
C THR A 578 -22.56 5.82 -15.19
N VAL A 579 -21.33 5.89 -14.68
CA VAL A 579 -20.47 4.70 -14.46
C VAL A 579 -21.09 3.78 -13.42
N PHE A 580 -21.64 4.36 -12.34
CA PHE A 580 -22.30 3.61 -11.29
C PHE A 580 -23.57 2.90 -11.78
N ILE A 581 -24.38 3.54 -12.63
CA ILE A 581 -25.55 2.92 -13.27
C ILE A 581 -25.12 1.73 -14.15
N ILE A 582 -24.04 1.87 -14.92
CA ILE A 582 -23.52 0.79 -15.78
C ILE A 582 -23.03 -0.37 -14.91
N CYS A 583 -22.24 -0.12 -13.87
CA CYS A 583 -21.74 -1.16 -12.98
C CYS A 583 -22.87 -1.88 -12.23
N THR A 584 -23.85 -1.13 -11.72
CA THR A 584 -25.01 -1.71 -11.00
C THR A 584 -25.93 -2.50 -11.93
N ALA A 585 -26.10 -2.08 -13.18
CA ALA A 585 -26.80 -2.84 -14.21
C ALA A 585 -26.06 -4.15 -14.55
N ILE A 586 -24.73 -4.13 -14.67
CA ILE A 586 -23.94 -5.35 -14.90
C ILE A 586 -24.09 -6.30 -13.70
N LEU A 587 -23.94 -5.81 -12.48
CA LEU A 587 -24.04 -6.65 -11.28
C LEU A 587 -25.44 -7.26 -11.10
N SER A 588 -26.49 -6.52 -11.44
CA SER A 588 -27.87 -7.02 -11.37
C SER A 588 -28.19 -8.03 -12.47
N THR A 589 -27.65 -7.86 -13.69
CA THR A 589 -27.76 -8.90 -14.74
C THR A 589 -27.13 -10.21 -14.29
N MET A 590 -25.94 -10.16 -13.68
CA MET A 590 -25.29 -11.36 -13.13
C MET A 590 -26.14 -11.99 -12.02
N GLY A 591 -26.63 -11.19 -11.08
CA GLY A 591 -27.48 -11.67 -9.98
C GLY A 591 -28.77 -12.35 -10.45
N PHE A 592 -29.46 -11.75 -11.41
CA PHE A 592 -30.70 -12.30 -11.95
C PHE A 592 -30.46 -13.53 -12.85
N ALA A 593 -29.34 -13.55 -13.59
CA ALA A 593 -28.93 -14.72 -14.36
C ALA A 593 -28.66 -15.93 -13.43
N TYR A 594 -28.02 -15.72 -12.26
CA TYR A 594 -27.85 -16.78 -11.26
C TYR A 594 -29.19 -17.34 -10.77
N LEU A 595 -30.19 -16.48 -10.55
CA LEU A 595 -31.52 -16.89 -10.08
C LEU A 595 -32.32 -17.65 -11.16
N LEU A 596 -32.21 -17.24 -12.42
CA LEU A 596 -32.86 -17.92 -13.53
C LEU A 596 -32.17 -19.22 -13.94
N THR A 597 -30.88 -19.38 -13.65
CA THR A 597 -30.09 -20.56 -14.03
C THR A 597 -30.73 -21.89 -13.62
N PRO A 598 -31.16 -22.13 -12.37
CA PRO A 598 -31.82 -23.40 -12.00
C PRO A 598 -33.16 -23.62 -12.71
N CYS A 599 -33.95 -22.56 -12.93
CA CYS A 599 -35.20 -22.64 -13.69
C CYS A 599 -34.94 -22.98 -15.17
N CYS A 600 -33.97 -22.30 -15.79
CA CYS A 600 -33.53 -22.58 -17.16
C CYS A 600 -32.95 -23.99 -17.27
N GLN A 601 -32.19 -24.45 -16.28
CA GLN A 601 -31.68 -25.82 -16.22
C GLN A 601 -32.79 -26.86 -16.11
N MET A 602 -33.86 -26.62 -15.34
CA MET A 602 -35.03 -27.51 -15.31
C MET A 602 -35.75 -27.60 -16.65
N ILE A 603 -35.92 -26.47 -17.34
CA ILE A 603 -36.66 -26.37 -18.61
C ILE A 603 -35.84 -26.94 -19.78
N LEU A 604 -34.52 -26.69 -19.81
CA LEU A 604 -33.62 -27.08 -20.92
C LEU A 604 -32.94 -28.44 -20.70
N ARG A 605 -33.11 -29.07 -19.52
CA ARG A 605 -32.59 -30.42 -19.20
C ARG A 605 -32.90 -31.50 -20.25
N PRO A 606 -34.09 -31.56 -20.86
CA PRO A 606 -34.40 -32.60 -21.85
C PRO A 606 -33.75 -32.37 -23.23
N CYS A 607 -33.13 -31.20 -23.49
CA CYS A 607 -32.67 -30.81 -24.83
C CYS A 607 -31.16 -30.59 -24.99
N SER A 608 -30.33 -30.71 -23.94
CA SER A 608 -28.90 -30.37 -24.04
C SER A 608 -27.98 -31.35 -23.33
N ASP A 609 -27.04 -31.92 -24.07
CA ASP A 609 -25.83 -32.52 -23.51
C ASP A 609 -24.98 -31.44 -22.82
N ASN A 610 -24.25 -31.81 -21.76
CA ASN A 610 -23.39 -30.95 -20.91
C ASN A 610 -22.13 -30.43 -21.65
N THR A 611 -22.22 -30.10 -22.93
CA THR A 611 -21.11 -29.52 -23.70
C THR A 611 -20.97 -28.04 -23.35
N LYS A 612 -19.82 -27.67 -22.77
CA LYS A 612 -19.53 -26.28 -22.42
C LYS A 612 -18.92 -25.56 -23.63
N ILE A 613 -19.57 -24.48 -24.08
CA ILE A 613 -19.10 -23.66 -25.20
C ILE A 613 -18.05 -22.69 -24.66
N SER A 614 -16.89 -22.63 -25.32
CA SER A 614 -15.77 -21.76 -24.93
C SER A 614 -15.86 -20.40 -25.61
N PHE A 615 -16.00 -19.32 -24.84
CA PHE A 615 -15.84 -17.94 -25.33
C PHE A 615 -14.51 -17.40 -24.79
N GLY A 616 -13.52 -17.26 -25.67
CA GLY A 616 -12.09 -16.98 -25.36
C GLY A 616 -11.79 -16.28 -24.03
N ILE A 617 -12.18 -15.00 -23.88
CA ILE A 617 -11.83 -14.16 -22.72
C ILE A 617 -12.70 -14.45 -21.47
N PHE A 618 -13.89 -15.04 -21.64
CA PHE A 618 -14.90 -15.18 -20.59
C PHE A 618 -15.06 -16.62 -20.06
N GLY A 619 -14.36 -17.60 -20.62
CA GLY A 619 -14.38 -18.98 -20.12
C GLY A 619 -15.43 -19.88 -20.78
N ARG A 620 -15.79 -20.98 -20.11
CA ARG A 620 -16.65 -22.06 -20.65
C ARG A 620 -18.03 -22.06 -19.98
N TYR A 621 -19.10 -21.82 -20.75
CA TYR A 621 -20.48 -21.71 -20.25
C TYR A 621 -21.41 -22.79 -20.82
N THR A 622 -22.46 -23.14 -20.07
CA THR A 622 -23.53 -24.07 -20.50
C THR A 622 -24.66 -23.33 -21.24
N LEU A 623 -25.41 -24.03 -22.10
CA LEU A 623 -26.53 -23.44 -22.85
C LEU A 623 -27.60 -22.82 -21.93
N SER A 624 -27.84 -23.43 -20.76
CA SER A 624 -28.77 -22.91 -19.74
C SER A 624 -28.30 -21.59 -19.11
N GLU A 625 -26.99 -21.42 -18.91
CA GLU A 625 -26.42 -20.18 -18.39
C GLU A 625 -26.52 -19.05 -19.42
N ILE A 626 -26.29 -19.37 -20.71
CA ILE A 626 -26.44 -18.42 -21.81
C ILE A 626 -27.91 -17.96 -21.94
N ALA A 627 -28.87 -18.89 -21.85
CA ALA A 627 -30.29 -18.56 -21.88
C ALA A 627 -30.69 -17.66 -20.71
N ALA A 628 -30.29 -18.00 -19.48
CA ALA A 628 -30.54 -17.19 -18.29
C ALA A 628 -29.93 -15.79 -18.41
N PHE A 629 -28.71 -15.69 -18.95
CA PHE A 629 -28.03 -14.42 -19.18
C PHE A 629 -28.77 -13.56 -20.22
N SER A 630 -29.21 -14.15 -21.33
CA SER A 630 -29.95 -13.42 -22.38
C SER A 630 -31.30 -12.86 -21.90
N LEU A 631 -32.00 -13.61 -21.04
CA LEU A 631 -33.27 -13.22 -20.45
C LEU A 631 -33.07 -12.08 -19.43
N SER A 632 -31.97 -12.13 -18.64
CA SER A 632 -31.60 -11.06 -17.71
C SER A 632 -31.26 -9.74 -18.43
N ILE A 633 -30.54 -9.79 -19.56
CA ILE A 633 -30.23 -8.61 -20.38
C ILE A 633 -31.51 -7.98 -20.93
N SER A 634 -32.45 -8.81 -21.39
CA SER A 634 -33.72 -8.35 -21.95
C SER A 634 -34.55 -7.57 -20.91
N LEU A 635 -34.58 -8.04 -19.67
CA LEU A 635 -35.27 -7.36 -18.56
C LEU A 635 -34.67 -5.99 -18.23
N VAL A 636 -33.33 -5.89 -18.17
CA VAL A 636 -32.64 -4.61 -17.94
C VAL A 636 -32.89 -3.63 -19.10
N PHE A 637 -32.93 -4.14 -20.32
CA PHE A 637 -33.22 -3.33 -21.50
C PHE A 637 -34.67 -2.79 -21.48
N ILE A 638 -35.64 -3.63 -21.11
CA ILE A 638 -37.05 -3.22 -20.93
C ILE A 638 -37.15 -2.14 -19.84
N TRP A 639 -36.41 -2.27 -18.75
CA TRP A 639 -36.39 -1.25 -17.69
C TRP A 639 -35.82 0.09 -18.17
N ILE A 640 -34.69 0.08 -18.89
CA ILE A 640 -34.07 1.31 -19.44
C ILE A 640 -35.03 2.06 -20.38
N ILE A 641 -35.86 1.32 -21.13
CA ILE A 641 -36.87 1.88 -22.04
C ILE A 641 -38.11 2.38 -21.29
N THR A 642 -38.66 1.59 -20.37
CA THR A 642 -39.98 1.83 -19.77
C THR A 642 -39.94 2.64 -18.49
N GLY A 643 -38.81 2.62 -17.75
CA GLY A 643 -38.68 3.26 -16.44
C GLY A 643 -39.66 2.72 -15.38
N HIS A 644 -40.29 1.57 -15.62
CA HIS A 644 -41.36 1.07 -14.76
C HIS A 644 -40.82 0.54 -13.43
N TRP A 645 -41.49 0.92 -12.33
CA TRP A 645 -41.09 0.59 -10.95
C TRP A 645 -40.99 -0.93 -10.70
N LEU A 646 -41.87 -1.74 -11.30
CA LEU A 646 -41.86 -3.20 -11.15
C LEU A 646 -40.55 -3.85 -11.64
N PHE A 647 -39.98 -3.37 -12.75
CA PHE A 647 -38.70 -3.90 -13.23
C PHE A 647 -37.53 -3.38 -12.38
N MET A 648 -37.64 -2.15 -11.85
CA MET A 648 -36.68 -1.61 -10.89
C MET A 648 -36.61 -2.48 -9.62
N ASP A 649 -37.77 -2.87 -9.07
CA ASP A 649 -37.84 -3.75 -7.90
C ASP A 649 -37.29 -5.15 -8.19
N ALA A 650 -37.58 -5.73 -9.37
CA ALA A 650 -37.04 -7.02 -9.77
C ALA A 650 -35.49 -7.02 -9.88
N ILE A 651 -34.93 -5.95 -10.45
CA ILE A 651 -33.48 -5.73 -10.56
C ILE A 651 -32.86 -5.54 -9.16
N ALA A 652 -33.52 -4.79 -8.27
CA ALA A 652 -33.06 -4.59 -6.90
C ALA A 652 -33.04 -5.90 -6.11
N ILE A 653 -34.08 -6.74 -6.23
CA ILE A 653 -34.15 -8.07 -5.61
C ILE A 653 -33.03 -8.98 -6.13
N GLY A 654 -32.76 -8.99 -7.45
CA GLY A 654 -31.66 -9.75 -8.02
C GLY A 654 -30.28 -9.33 -7.49
N LEU A 655 -30.07 -8.02 -7.27
CA LEU A 655 -28.84 -7.49 -6.67
C LEU A 655 -28.71 -7.89 -5.20
N CYS A 656 -29.80 -7.85 -4.42
CA CYS A 656 -29.83 -8.34 -3.04
C CYS A 656 -29.41 -9.81 -2.95
N ILE A 657 -29.97 -10.66 -3.80
CA ILE A 657 -29.70 -12.10 -3.79
C ILE A 657 -28.26 -12.40 -4.19
N SER A 658 -27.74 -11.73 -5.23
CA SER A 658 -26.33 -11.83 -5.62
C SER A 658 -25.39 -11.44 -4.49
N PHE A 659 -25.70 -10.35 -3.79
CA PHE A 659 -24.91 -9.88 -2.67
C PHE A 659 -24.95 -10.87 -1.49
N ILE A 660 -26.12 -11.43 -1.17
CA ILE A 660 -26.27 -12.47 -0.13
C ILE A 660 -25.52 -13.75 -0.51
N ALA A 661 -25.48 -14.11 -1.79
CA ALA A 661 -24.73 -15.28 -2.27
C ALA A 661 -23.21 -15.09 -2.22
N LEU A 662 -22.72 -13.87 -2.48
CA LEU A 662 -21.30 -13.53 -2.46
C LEU A 662 -20.76 -13.32 -1.04
N VAL A 663 -21.52 -12.64 -0.19
CA VAL A 663 -21.09 -12.27 1.16
C VAL A 663 -21.36 -13.43 2.12
N ARG A 664 -20.32 -14.23 2.34
CA ARG A 664 -20.31 -15.25 3.39
C ARG A 664 -19.77 -14.64 4.68
N LEU A 665 -20.63 -14.56 5.69
CA LEU A 665 -20.21 -14.16 7.04
C LEU A 665 -19.62 -15.39 7.75
N PRO A 666 -18.38 -15.34 8.22
CA PRO A 666 -17.77 -16.47 8.93
C PRO A 666 -18.43 -16.66 10.31
N ASN A 667 -18.58 -15.57 11.08
CA ASN A 667 -19.02 -15.63 12.48
C ASN A 667 -20.11 -14.59 12.79
N LEU A 668 -20.97 -14.87 13.79
CA LEU A 668 -22.00 -13.93 14.26
C LEU A 668 -21.39 -12.61 14.76
N LYS A 669 -20.19 -12.64 15.34
CA LYS A 669 -19.45 -11.45 15.81
C LYS A 669 -19.20 -10.44 14.69
N VAL A 670 -18.77 -10.91 13.51
CA VAL A 670 -18.51 -10.06 12.35
C VAL A 670 -19.82 -9.45 11.85
N SER A 671 -20.89 -10.25 11.80
CA SER A 671 -22.22 -9.79 11.44
C SER A 671 -22.75 -8.69 12.37
N ALA A 672 -22.60 -8.88 13.68
CA ALA A 672 -23.09 -7.94 14.69
C ALA A 672 -22.30 -6.61 14.66
N LEU A 673 -20.98 -6.68 14.47
CA LEU A 673 -20.13 -5.50 14.38
C LEU A 673 -20.44 -4.67 13.12
N LEU A 674 -20.65 -5.35 11.98
CA LEU A 674 -21.06 -4.73 10.72
C LEU A 674 -22.42 -4.04 10.86
N LEU A 675 -23.40 -4.71 11.49
CA LEU A 675 -24.72 -4.14 11.77
C LEU A 675 -24.67 -2.91 12.67
N ILE A 676 -23.89 -2.95 13.75
CA ILE A 676 -23.70 -1.80 14.65
C ILE A 676 -23.05 -0.63 13.91
N GLY A 677 -22.01 -0.89 13.10
CA GLY A 677 -21.37 0.14 12.29
C GLY A 677 -22.31 0.80 11.29
N LEU A 678 -23.19 0.03 10.65
CA LEU A 678 -24.21 0.55 9.73
C LEU A 678 -25.31 1.35 10.44
N VAL A 679 -25.77 0.91 11.62
CA VAL A 679 -26.72 1.68 12.43
C VAL A 679 -26.12 3.04 12.82
N ILE A 680 -24.84 3.06 13.23
CA ILE A 680 -24.13 4.32 13.54
C ILE A 680 -24.03 5.20 12.30
N TYR A 681 -23.70 4.62 11.14
CA TYR A 681 -23.65 5.33 9.86
C TYR A 681 -25.00 5.97 9.50
N ASP A 682 -26.10 5.21 9.57
CA ASP A 682 -27.43 5.72 9.23
C ASP A 682 -27.91 6.78 10.22
N VAL A 683 -27.68 6.58 11.52
CA VAL A 683 -28.01 7.60 12.54
C VAL A 683 -27.22 8.89 12.29
N PHE A 684 -25.93 8.78 11.93
CA PHE A 684 -25.12 9.93 11.57
C PHE A 684 -25.70 10.67 10.35
N TRP A 685 -25.98 9.96 9.26
CA TRP A 685 -26.44 10.62 8.03
C TRP A 685 -27.88 11.12 8.08
N VAL A 686 -28.76 10.52 8.87
CA VAL A 686 -30.15 10.99 9.04
C VAL A 686 -30.22 12.18 10.01
N TYR A 687 -29.53 12.12 11.14
CA TYR A 687 -29.72 13.11 12.21
C TYR A 687 -28.59 14.15 12.29
N PHE A 688 -27.34 13.78 12.01
CA PHE A 688 -26.20 14.69 12.14
C PHE A 688 -25.84 15.41 10.83
N SER A 689 -26.13 14.82 9.65
CA SER A 689 -25.74 15.42 8.37
C SER A 689 -26.35 16.80 8.13
N HIS A 690 -27.58 17.05 8.59
CA HIS A 690 -28.23 18.35 8.45
C HIS A 690 -27.47 19.47 9.16
N TYR A 691 -26.91 19.19 10.34
CA TYR A 691 -26.18 20.17 11.14
C TYR A 691 -24.84 20.55 10.51
N ILE A 692 -24.21 19.62 9.79
CA ILE A 692 -22.89 19.83 9.17
C ILE A 692 -23.05 20.45 7.76
N PHE A 693 -24.00 19.95 6.97
CA PHE A 693 -24.11 20.28 5.54
C PHE A 693 -25.30 21.18 5.19
N ALA A 694 -25.97 21.75 6.20
CA ALA A 694 -27.18 22.60 6.09
C ALA A 694 -28.37 21.97 5.33
N THR A 695 -28.25 20.71 4.90
CA THR A 695 -29.26 19.95 4.16
C THR A 695 -29.14 18.49 4.57
N ASN A 696 -30.28 17.79 4.67
CA ASN A 696 -30.27 16.35 4.93
C ASN A 696 -29.75 15.62 3.68
N VAL A 697 -28.48 15.23 3.73
CA VAL A 697 -27.76 14.66 2.59
C VAL A 697 -28.43 13.36 2.13
N MET A 698 -28.83 12.50 3.07
CA MET A 698 -29.53 11.25 2.78
C MET A 698 -30.86 11.48 2.05
N VAL A 699 -31.65 12.48 2.47
CA VAL A 699 -32.93 12.84 1.82
C VAL A 699 -32.69 13.42 0.43
N ARG A 700 -31.66 14.25 0.25
CA ARG A 700 -31.32 14.85 -1.05
C ARG A 700 -30.86 13.80 -2.06
N VAL A 701 -30.07 12.82 -1.63
CA VAL A 701 -29.65 11.68 -2.46
C VAL A 701 -30.84 10.75 -2.75
N ALA A 702 -31.72 10.53 -1.77
CA ALA A 702 -32.91 9.71 -1.95
C ALA A 702 -33.97 10.33 -2.89
N THR A 703 -33.97 11.65 -3.07
CA THR A 703 -34.98 12.37 -3.87
C THR A 703 -34.49 12.83 -5.25
N LYS A 704 -33.18 12.76 -5.55
CA LYS A 704 -32.62 13.15 -6.86
C LYS A 704 -32.82 12.01 -7.88
N GLU A 705 -33.62 12.25 -8.91
CA GLU A 705 -33.78 11.35 -10.07
C GLU A 705 -32.56 11.44 -11.01
N ALA A 706 -32.12 10.32 -11.58
CA ALA A 706 -30.98 10.28 -12.50
C ALA A 706 -31.41 10.58 -13.94
N GLU A 707 -30.54 11.23 -14.73
CA GLU A 707 -30.73 11.33 -16.18
C GLU A 707 -30.56 9.95 -16.84
N ASN A 708 -31.42 9.63 -17.81
CA ASN A 708 -31.34 8.37 -18.54
C ASN A 708 -30.03 8.34 -19.37
N PRO A 709 -29.25 7.24 -19.38
CA PRO A 709 -28.06 7.15 -20.22
C PRO A 709 -28.38 7.38 -21.71
N LEU A 710 -29.57 6.99 -22.17
CA LEU A 710 -30.04 7.25 -23.53
C LEU A 710 -30.20 8.75 -23.82
N THR A 711 -30.64 9.57 -22.85
CA THR A 711 -30.73 11.03 -23.07
C THR A 711 -29.34 11.66 -23.12
N THR A 712 -28.37 11.15 -22.38
CA THR A 712 -26.97 11.62 -22.43
C THR A 712 -26.31 11.26 -23.77
N ILE A 713 -26.56 10.05 -24.27
CA ILE A 713 -26.07 9.60 -25.58
C ILE A 713 -26.78 10.35 -26.71
N ALA A 714 -28.10 10.55 -26.63
CA ALA A 714 -28.87 11.33 -27.60
C ALA A 714 -28.44 12.80 -27.65
N LYS A 715 -28.14 13.42 -26.50
CA LYS A 715 -27.54 14.77 -26.40
C LYS A 715 -26.16 14.81 -27.07
N ARG A 716 -25.31 13.80 -26.89
CA ARG A 716 -23.99 13.72 -27.55
C ARG A 716 -24.07 13.45 -29.06
N LEU A 717 -25.11 12.76 -29.51
CA LEU A 717 -25.34 12.42 -30.92
C LEU A 717 -26.32 13.38 -31.64
N ASN A 718 -26.70 14.50 -31.01
CA ASN A 718 -27.62 15.53 -31.54
C ASN A 718 -29.04 15.06 -31.92
N PHE A 719 -29.57 14.01 -31.28
CA PHE A 719 -30.95 13.58 -31.46
C PHE A 719 -31.90 14.34 -30.51
N ASN A 720 -32.36 15.53 -30.93
CA ASN A 720 -33.17 16.45 -30.09
C ASN A 720 -34.63 16.04 -29.81
N ARG A 721 -35.11 14.89 -30.31
CA ARG A 721 -36.53 14.50 -30.20
C ARG A 721 -36.86 13.36 -29.22
N TYR A 722 -35.87 12.72 -28.61
CA TYR A 722 -36.11 11.58 -27.72
C TYR A 722 -35.98 11.98 -26.24
N HIS A 723 -37.12 12.21 -25.58
CA HIS A 723 -37.19 12.38 -24.13
C HIS A 723 -37.41 11.00 -23.48
N ALA A 724 -36.33 10.31 -23.13
CA ALA A 724 -36.42 9.07 -22.37
C ALA A 724 -36.88 9.36 -20.93
N PRO A 725 -37.62 8.45 -20.27
CA PRO A 725 -38.02 8.62 -18.88
C PRO A 725 -36.79 8.71 -17.98
N LYS A 726 -36.84 9.58 -16.97
CA LYS A 726 -35.79 9.64 -15.93
C LYS A 726 -35.75 8.32 -15.18
N LEU A 727 -34.55 7.84 -14.90
CA LEU A 727 -34.36 6.58 -14.19
C LEU A 727 -34.08 6.84 -12.72
N SER A 728 -34.68 6.04 -11.86
CA SER A 728 -34.29 5.91 -10.45
C SER A 728 -33.15 4.89 -10.35
N LEU A 729 -32.20 5.10 -9.44
CA LEU A 729 -31.17 4.10 -9.15
C LEU A 729 -31.81 2.84 -8.54
N PRO A 730 -31.46 1.62 -9.00
CA PRO A 730 -31.95 0.37 -8.40
C PRO A 730 -31.40 0.24 -6.97
N GLY A 731 -32.25 -0.19 -6.04
CA GLY A 731 -31.91 -0.29 -4.62
C GLY A 731 -32.88 0.39 -3.64
N LYS A 732 -34.08 0.74 -4.13
CA LYS A 732 -35.22 1.16 -3.31
C LYS A 732 -36.34 0.17 -3.59
N ILE A 733 -36.88 -0.47 -2.57
CA ILE A 733 -38.15 -1.20 -2.72
C ILE A 733 -39.25 -0.23 -2.34
N VAL A 734 -40.16 -0.01 -3.28
CA VAL A 734 -41.18 1.03 -3.18
C VAL A 734 -42.53 0.38 -2.94
N PHE A 735 -43.13 0.61 -1.77
CA PHE A 735 -44.49 0.14 -1.49
C PHE A 735 -45.51 1.27 -1.72
N PRO A 736 -46.67 0.96 -2.33
CA PRO A 736 -47.75 1.93 -2.46
C PRO A 736 -48.33 2.26 -1.08
N SER A 737 -48.32 3.54 -0.69
CA SER A 737 -49.05 4.00 0.50
C SER A 737 -50.55 4.02 0.21
N MET A 738 -51.34 3.41 1.10
CA MET A 738 -52.79 3.27 0.94
C MET A 738 -53.59 4.57 1.15
N GLN A 739 -52.99 5.66 1.67
CA GLN A 739 -53.75 6.86 2.05
C GLN A 739 -53.40 8.17 1.33
N GLN A 740 -52.30 8.26 0.58
CA GLN A 740 -52.02 9.45 -0.26
C GLN A 740 -51.36 9.07 -1.58
N GLN A 741 -52.00 9.45 -2.70
CA GLN A 741 -51.37 9.39 -4.02
C GLN A 741 -50.06 10.20 -3.99
N GLY A 742 -48.93 9.53 -4.21
CA GLY A 742 -47.63 10.16 -4.40
C GLY A 742 -46.66 10.11 -3.22
N ARG A 743 -46.96 9.41 -2.12
CA ARG A 743 -45.96 9.14 -1.06
C ARG A 743 -45.69 7.64 -0.96
N PHE A 744 -44.42 7.28 -1.12
CA PHE A 744 -43.93 5.91 -1.06
C PHE A 744 -43.22 5.68 0.27
N SER A 745 -43.46 4.54 0.93
CA SER A 745 -42.55 4.09 1.99
C SER A 745 -41.28 3.54 1.33
N LEU A 746 -40.14 4.06 1.75
CA LEU A 746 -38.83 3.74 1.21
C LEU A 746 -38.19 2.68 2.10
N LEU A 747 -37.94 1.48 1.56
CA LEU A 747 -36.92 0.59 2.11
C LEU A 747 -35.70 0.59 1.20
N GLY A 748 -34.55 0.92 1.77
CA GLY A 748 -33.26 0.81 1.09
C GLY A 748 -32.81 -0.64 1.00
N LEU A 749 -32.03 -0.95 -0.03
CA LEU A 749 -31.41 -2.25 -0.24
C LEU A 749 -30.54 -2.69 0.98
N GLY A 750 -29.88 -1.74 1.64
CA GLY A 750 -29.11 -1.98 2.87
C GLY A 750 -29.96 -2.36 4.07
N ASP A 751 -31.21 -1.87 4.14
CA ASP A 751 -32.14 -2.16 5.23
C ASP A 751 -32.62 -3.62 5.23
N ILE A 752 -32.63 -4.26 4.06
CA ILE A 752 -33.16 -5.61 3.84
C ILE A 752 -32.05 -6.66 3.85
N ILE A 753 -30.94 -6.37 3.16
CA ILE A 753 -29.86 -7.34 2.95
C ILE A 753 -29.22 -7.77 4.27
N MET A 754 -28.95 -6.83 5.17
CA MET A 754 -28.13 -7.11 6.35
C MET A 754 -28.86 -7.96 7.40
N PRO A 755 -30.13 -7.68 7.75
CA PRO A 755 -30.92 -8.59 8.57
C PRO A 755 -31.21 -9.92 7.84
N GLY A 756 -31.32 -9.90 6.50
CA GLY A 756 -31.42 -11.09 5.67
C GLY A 756 -30.17 -12.00 5.73
N LEU A 757 -28.98 -11.43 5.79
CA LEU A 757 -27.71 -12.14 5.98
C LEU A 757 -27.65 -12.83 7.36
N VAL A 758 -28.13 -12.17 8.41
CA VAL A 758 -28.28 -12.79 9.74
C VAL A 758 -29.25 -13.97 9.66
N LEU A 759 -30.38 -13.81 8.98
CA LEU A 759 -31.36 -14.88 8.79
C LEU A 759 -30.74 -16.09 8.06
N CYS A 760 -29.93 -15.85 7.02
CA CYS A 760 -29.22 -16.88 6.26
C CYS A 760 -28.14 -17.58 7.12
N PHE A 761 -27.38 -16.83 7.92
CA PHE A 761 -26.44 -17.40 8.88
C PHE A 761 -27.15 -18.32 9.89
N VAL A 762 -28.26 -17.86 10.46
CA VAL A 762 -29.06 -18.63 11.43
C VAL A 762 -29.64 -19.89 10.81
N LEU A 763 -30.16 -19.83 9.58
CA LEU A 763 -30.62 -21.00 8.82
C LEU A 763 -29.52 -22.03 8.63
N ARG A 764 -28.31 -21.58 8.28
CA ARG A 764 -27.16 -22.45 8.03
C ARG A 764 -26.66 -23.10 9.31
N PHE A 765 -26.54 -22.32 10.38
CA PHE A 765 -26.17 -22.82 11.71
C PHE A 765 -27.18 -23.86 12.20
N GLU A 766 -28.47 -23.57 12.07
CA GLU A 766 -29.54 -24.46 12.51
C GLU A 766 -29.59 -25.76 11.68
N SER A 767 -29.43 -25.67 10.35
CA SER A 767 -29.34 -26.85 9.47
C SER A 767 -28.20 -27.78 9.87
N ARG A 768 -27.03 -27.23 10.23
CA ARG A 768 -25.88 -28.03 10.68
C ARG A 768 -26.11 -28.64 12.06
N LYS A 769 -26.72 -27.90 12.99
CA LYS A 769 -27.06 -28.42 14.32
C LYS A 769 -28.08 -29.56 14.25
N ARG A 770 -29.05 -29.49 13.33
CA ARG A 770 -30.01 -30.58 13.07
C ARG A 770 -29.33 -31.83 12.51
N LEU A 771 -28.35 -31.68 11.62
CA LEU A 771 -27.56 -32.81 11.10
C LEU A 771 -26.77 -33.52 12.21
N ASN A 772 -26.20 -32.77 13.16
CA ASN A 772 -25.45 -33.36 14.28
C ASN A 772 -26.36 -34.02 15.35
N ASN A 773 -27.62 -33.60 15.48
CA ASN A 773 -28.54 -34.07 16.53
C ASN A 773 -29.47 -35.24 16.10
N LEU A 774 -29.22 -35.89 14.95
CA LEU A 774 -30.01 -37.02 14.44
C LEU A 774 -29.98 -38.31 15.30
N HIS A 775 -29.38 -38.29 16.50
CA HIS A 775 -29.27 -39.45 17.39
C HIS A 775 -29.93 -39.34 18.77
N ASN A 776 -30.45 -38.18 19.18
CA ASN A 776 -31.10 -38.05 20.49
C ASN A 776 -32.59 -37.70 20.37
N ASN A 777 -33.43 -38.73 20.54
CA ASN A 777 -34.88 -38.60 20.73
C ASN A 777 -35.18 -38.44 22.22
N ASP A 778 -35.13 -37.22 22.75
CA ASP A 778 -35.67 -36.91 24.09
C ASP A 778 -36.94 -36.05 23.96
N PRO A 779 -38.00 -36.34 24.75
CA PRO A 779 -39.21 -35.54 24.73
C PRO A 779 -39.12 -34.34 25.70
N LEU A 780 -39.74 -33.22 25.27
CA LEU A 780 -40.24 -32.07 26.07
C LEU A 780 -39.28 -30.92 26.46
N SER A 781 -39.42 -29.79 25.74
CA SER A 781 -39.80 -28.48 26.30
C SER A 781 -40.36 -27.58 25.16
N PHE A 782 -41.27 -26.64 25.44
CA PHE A 782 -41.82 -25.71 24.43
C PHE A 782 -40.70 -24.84 23.79
N ILE A 783 -39.68 -24.51 24.59
CA ILE A 783 -38.52 -23.69 24.20
C ILE A 783 -37.60 -24.44 23.20
N ASN A 784 -37.49 -25.77 23.30
CA ASN A 784 -36.72 -26.57 22.34
C ASN A 784 -37.44 -26.76 20.99
N ARG A 785 -38.76 -26.53 20.90
CA ARG A 785 -39.49 -26.56 19.63
C ARG A 785 -39.33 -25.28 18.81
N LEU A 786 -39.08 -24.13 19.44
CA LEU A 786 -38.84 -22.89 18.71
C LEU A 786 -37.48 -22.93 18.03
N THR A 787 -37.51 -22.85 16.71
CA THR A 787 -36.33 -22.77 15.84
C THR A 787 -35.74 -21.37 15.90
N TYR A 788 -34.41 -21.24 15.84
CA TYR A 788 -33.76 -19.92 15.84
C TYR A 788 -34.24 -19.10 14.64
N PHE A 789 -34.40 -19.77 13.50
CA PHE A 789 -34.93 -19.15 12.30
C PHE A 789 -36.32 -18.56 12.49
N GLN A 790 -37.28 -19.29 13.07
CA GLN A 790 -38.64 -18.77 13.28
C GLN A 790 -38.65 -17.53 14.18
N CYS A 791 -37.76 -17.46 15.16
CA CYS A 791 -37.70 -16.34 16.09
C CYS A 791 -37.07 -15.11 15.47
N CYS A 792 -35.98 -15.28 14.71
CA CYS A 792 -35.39 -14.20 13.93
C CYS A 792 -36.34 -13.71 12.83
N LEU A 793 -37.08 -14.62 12.19
CA LEU A 793 -38.08 -14.28 11.18
C LEU A 793 -39.24 -13.48 11.80
N PHE A 794 -39.74 -13.93 12.96
CA PHE A 794 -40.76 -13.19 13.70
C PHE A 794 -40.27 -11.81 14.12
N GLY A 795 -39.04 -11.72 14.65
CA GLY A 795 -38.38 -10.47 15.00
C GLY A 795 -38.21 -9.54 13.79
N TYR A 796 -37.82 -10.09 12.64
CA TYR A 796 -37.71 -9.35 11.38
C TYR A 796 -39.06 -8.79 10.93
N CYS A 797 -40.12 -9.62 10.95
CA CYS A 797 -41.47 -9.19 10.61
C CYS A 797 -41.99 -8.13 11.59
N ALA A 798 -41.77 -8.29 12.89
CA ALA A 798 -42.15 -7.32 13.91
C ALA A 798 -41.39 -5.99 13.74
N GLY A 799 -40.09 -6.04 13.43
CA GLY A 799 -39.27 -4.87 13.13
C GLY A 799 -39.71 -4.12 11.88
N LEU A 800 -40.07 -4.84 10.81
CA LEU A 800 -40.67 -4.24 9.60
C LEU A 800 -42.01 -3.56 9.92
N LEU A 801 -42.87 -4.21 10.70
CA LEU A 801 -44.18 -3.68 11.09
C LEU A 801 -44.03 -2.45 12.01
N ALA A 802 -43.05 -2.46 12.92
CA ALA A 802 -42.71 -1.31 13.75
C ALA A 802 -42.17 -0.15 12.90
N ALA A 803 -41.31 -0.42 11.91
CA ALA A 803 -40.79 0.59 11.00
C ALA A 803 -41.90 1.23 10.15
N THR A 804 -42.86 0.44 9.65
CA THR A 804 -43.98 0.96 8.87
C THR A 804 -44.95 1.77 9.72
N ILE A 805 -45.31 1.29 10.92
CA ILE A 805 -46.14 2.04 11.87
C ILE A 805 -45.45 3.36 12.28
N SER A 806 -44.16 3.32 12.59
CA SER A 806 -43.41 4.51 12.98
C SER A 806 -43.33 5.53 11.83
N SER A 807 -43.11 5.07 10.60
CA SER A 807 -43.13 5.92 9.41
C SER A 807 -44.49 6.59 9.18
N GLU A 808 -45.59 5.89 9.47
CA GLU A 808 -46.96 6.44 9.38
C GLU A 808 -47.23 7.47 10.49
N ILE A 809 -46.83 7.19 11.73
CA ILE A 809 -47.07 8.06 12.90
C ILE A 809 -46.28 9.37 12.79
N PHE A 810 -44.98 9.29 12.48
CA PHE A 810 -44.10 10.47 12.52
C PHE A 810 -44.11 11.28 11.22
N LYS A 811 -44.78 10.81 10.16
CA LYS A 811 -44.87 11.46 8.83
C LYS A 811 -43.52 11.91 8.26
N CYS A 812 -42.44 11.25 8.68
CA CYS A 812 -41.07 11.48 8.24
C CYS A 812 -40.44 10.13 7.89
N ALA A 813 -39.57 10.10 6.88
CA ALA A 813 -38.81 8.91 6.57
C ALA A 813 -37.86 8.60 7.73
N GLN A 814 -38.05 7.45 8.38
CA GLN A 814 -37.17 6.96 9.44
C GLN A 814 -36.35 5.78 8.92
N PRO A 815 -35.07 5.67 9.30
CA PRO A 815 -34.22 4.56 8.88
C PRO A 815 -34.78 3.24 9.43
N ALA A 816 -35.13 2.32 8.52
CA ALA A 816 -35.75 1.05 8.88
C ALA A 816 -34.83 0.16 9.73
N LEU A 817 -33.50 0.29 9.57
CA LEU A 817 -32.48 -0.38 10.37
C LEU A 817 -32.57 -0.09 11.88
N LEU A 818 -33.07 1.09 12.29
CA LEU A 818 -33.24 1.45 13.71
C LEU A 818 -34.24 0.52 14.41
N PHE A 819 -35.21 -0.02 13.66
CA PHE A 819 -36.21 -0.95 14.16
C PHE A 819 -35.89 -2.39 13.78
N LEU A 820 -35.36 -2.65 12.58
CA LEU A 820 -35.07 -4.02 12.14
C LEU A 820 -33.94 -4.69 12.93
N VAL A 821 -32.85 -3.98 13.18
CA VAL A 821 -31.65 -4.60 13.79
C VAL A 821 -31.90 -5.04 15.24
N PRO A 822 -32.47 -4.19 16.12
CA PRO A 822 -32.76 -4.63 17.48
C PRO A 822 -33.78 -5.76 17.52
N PHE A 823 -34.85 -5.66 16.71
CA PHE A 823 -35.91 -6.67 16.69
C PHE A 823 -35.47 -8.02 16.09
N THR A 824 -34.40 -8.07 15.28
CA THR A 824 -33.85 -9.33 14.76
C THR A 824 -32.74 -9.93 15.63
N LEU A 825 -31.84 -9.08 16.13
CA LEU A 825 -30.66 -9.51 16.89
C LEU A 825 -31.00 -9.87 18.35
N ILE A 826 -31.91 -9.11 18.99
CA ILE A 826 -32.24 -9.32 20.41
C ILE A 826 -32.92 -10.70 20.62
N PRO A 827 -33.94 -11.11 19.85
CA PRO A 827 -34.53 -12.44 20.01
C PRO A 827 -33.53 -13.57 19.73
N LEU A 828 -32.61 -13.38 18.77
CA LEU A 828 -31.56 -14.35 18.47
C LEU A 828 -30.64 -14.57 19.68
N LEU A 829 -30.09 -13.47 20.22
CA LEU A 829 -29.17 -13.52 21.36
C LEU A 829 -29.86 -14.06 22.62
N LEU A 830 -31.12 -13.68 22.84
CA LEU A 830 -31.91 -14.15 23.98
C LEU A 830 -32.15 -15.66 23.92
N ILE A 831 -32.51 -16.20 22.75
CA ILE A 831 -32.73 -17.64 22.59
C ILE A 831 -31.42 -18.42 22.60
N ALA A 832 -30.35 -17.87 22.02
CA ALA A 832 -29.01 -18.46 22.09
C ALA A 832 -28.49 -18.53 23.52
N HIS A 833 -28.77 -17.51 24.34
CA HIS A 833 -28.45 -17.51 25.76
C HIS A 833 -29.28 -18.54 26.52
N LEU A 834 -30.60 -18.61 26.29
CA LEU A 834 -31.48 -19.60 26.93
C LEU A 834 -31.13 -21.05 26.58
N LYS A 835 -30.61 -21.30 25.37
CA LYS A 835 -30.16 -22.64 24.93
C LYS A 835 -28.70 -22.96 25.25
N GLY A 836 -27.94 -22.00 25.81
CA GLY A 836 -26.52 -22.18 26.15
C GLY A 836 -25.54 -22.19 24.96
N ASP A 837 -26.02 -21.98 23.73
CA ASP A 837 -25.23 -22.05 22.49
C ASP A 837 -24.58 -20.72 22.11
N LEU A 838 -24.65 -19.70 22.97
CA LEU A 838 -24.18 -18.36 22.63
C LEU A 838 -22.69 -18.33 22.27
N ASN A 839 -21.86 -19.07 23.01
CA ASN A 839 -20.41 -19.11 22.78
C ASN A 839 -20.04 -19.82 21.47
N SER A 840 -20.77 -20.86 21.08
CA SER A 840 -20.53 -21.59 19.80
C SER A 840 -21.01 -20.80 18.58
N MET A 841 -22.00 -19.92 18.73
CA MET A 841 -22.40 -18.99 17.65
C MET A 841 -21.43 -17.80 17.49
N TRP A 842 -20.73 -17.42 18.56
CA TRP A 842 -19.78 -16.29 18.59
C TRP A 842 -18.37 -16.67 18.11
N SER A 843 -17.93 -17.90 18.39
CA SER A 843 -16.74 -18.53 17.80
C SER A 843 -17.03 -18.99 16.37
N ASP A 844 -15.99 -19.31 15.59
CA ASP A 844 -16.19 -19.73 14.20
C ASP A 844 -16.92 -21.09 14.16
N PRO A 845 -18.19 -21.14 13.69
CA PRO A 845 -18.97 -22.37 13.71
C PRO A 845 -18.43 -23.42 12.73
N PHE A 846 -17.40 -23.07 11.93
CA PHE A 846 -16.69 -23.97 11.03
C PHE A 846 -15.31 -24.39 11.53
N ALA A 847 -14.81 -23.82 12.63
CA ALA A 847 -13.47 -24.13 13.15
C ALA A 847 -13.41 -25.35 14.08
N GLU A 848 -14.54 -25.78 14.66
CA GLU A 848 -14.55 -26.99 15.49
C GLU A 848 -14.94 -28.23 14.65
N ASN A 849 -14.05 -29.23 14.69
CA ASN A 849 -14.08 -30.54 14.05
C ASN A 849 -13.74 -30.61 12.56
N ASN A 850 -12.50 -30.28 12.21
CA ASN A 850 -11.84 -30.79 11.01
C ASN A 850 -11.21 -32.20 11.20
N GLU A 851 -11.48 -32.88 12.32
CA GLU A 851 -10.94 -34.23 12.57
C GLU A 851 -11.90 -35.39 12.32
N ASN A 852 -13.20 -35.19 12.07
CA ASN A 852 -14.08 -36.33 11.73
C ASN A 852 -15.30 -35.88 10.91
N SER A 853 -15.21 -35.90 9.57
CA SER A 853 -16.33 -36.17 8.64
C SER A 853 -15.95 -35.94 7.18
N SER A 854 -15.04 -36.76 6.66
CA SER A 854 -14.92 -36.97 5.21
C SER A 854 -15.96 -37.98 4.73
N SER A 855 -17.25 -37.64 4.76
CA SER A 855 -18.25 -38.34 3.96
C SER A 855 -19.58 -37.61 3.94
N SER A 856 -20.04 -37.30 2.72
CA SER A 856 -21.43 -36.97 2.37
C SER A 856 -21.91 -35.54 2.59
N CYS A 857 -21.67 -34.66 1.62
CA CYS A 857 -22.62 -33.58 1.28
C CYS A 857 -22.45 -33.07 -0.17
N LYS A 858 -22.80 -33.93 -1.14
CA LYS A 858 -23.42 -33.46 -2.40
C LYS A 858 -24.93 -33.48 -2.15
N LEU A 859 -25.55 -32.32 -1.92
CA LEU A 859 -26.93 -31.96 -2.30
C LEU A 859 -27.39 -30.67 -1.61
N LEU A 860 -28.14 -29.85 -2.38
CA LEU A 860 -28.84 -28.59 -2.07
C LEU A 860 -27.93 -27.34 -2.12
N ASN A 861 -27.94 -26.43 -3.10
CA ASN A 861 -28.98 -25.98 -4.04
C ASN A 861 -30.37 -25.84 -3.41
N VAL A 862 -30.55 -24.77 -2.63
CA VAL A 862 -31.74 -23.92 -2.66
C VAL A 862 -31.27 -22.47 -2.57
#